data_AF-A0A954D3V9-F1
#
_entry.id   AF-A0A954D3V9-F1
#
_cell.length_a   1.000
_cell.length_b   1.000
_cell.length_c   1.000
_cell.angle_alpha   90.00
_cell.angle_beta   90.00
_cell.angle_gamma   90.00
#
_symmetry.space_group_name_H-M   'P 1'
#
loop_
_entity.id
_entity.type
_entity.pdbx_description
1 polymer ?
#
loop_
_entity_poly.entity_id
_entity_poly.type
_entity_poly.pdbx_seq_one_letter_code
_entity_poly.pdbx_strand_id
1 'polypeptide(L)'
;MSDPNESGSNPSPSESKKSSGLGTEKTHVFKVKKKTVLCLEIEDVLFHHASAVFMPAGITSEDPTGAQNRISGLAVIRAAYMHASDHPDQKLLIAGHTDTTGSDSVNETLSQKRAQGVLHVLAGERDPWVEIARKDHQPEDIEALLTWVAARLGWPCAPPSIDAKLDAADEKAVRAFQENYKAADFGEDIAVDGIVGKQTWGAFFQVMMVRLQELTETDATGLAELRGKVHWLYDDLKSLGCGEYHPIDSPYRDDHESQVNRRVELLFFDPGEEPAKKPGSICHAGSKAKADSCPLFNPRLYCFERVVPKNLEIQAVDDHFAPGVESLDIHYRIEGLTGDKVTLEISSAHYADGPIYSVELSEKEKTDGKVTIAWDGQGNCTKGDLKDRFIHPLYSPYKVKLSDGSIHADEATFQVLYHSVKLHRGAWTPDEKAPPKSEKKAWVQYKLDELGYYGGPVGADFDDYLKKAVIRYKANHKGMHELDYSDYDDSLSDKLIAALEKDENRRDYFVGDALTDSTKTSKIMVEALTYEEGEFTDNKFSKENGRLNRPLIPIEAEVLLKKKDDSAVSSPKGVGPARINWRFSDPDEDLTPQYTSTATEPSLTKKYLEKALKLNGGRTGSNGDNCPADFGGIRKTPADDWKAPVVLGKKLEPFDVKEDSGQKVVYSEAATDRDKDPKRLGRAGFLFRPSNVAGDDYKITAELDFTGRGNKADLEKAHGVTDDSKRLEVESGILRVRRFARIAVEIQWPARTNSSEWPKVVTEYDKAHVEVDTGSIAVKPITDFLKESEYKEIVADNTSHKKKDVKLDPSSLVGVKLPKQGSMKASDYRAALRSFTNDNYWDKIYKDLRKKLSENIRKEHPTGFIVVDFLTHHPVNIQTHPPGNTTVSAANTNYVTWTFSIGLPDSVIFADQKDPDQVYYVVAHEMGHNFWLKHWEHTGKSQVNNDHDQADHNCIMSYSSGTCAHAHHRPGTYTPHFCGQCNLKLRGWDIDEAAVPADSS
;
A
#
# COMPACT_ATOMS: atom_id res chain seq x y z
N MET A 1 -47.26 58.27 35.17
CA MET A 1 -48.37 59.05 34.58
C MET A 1 -49.64 58.23 34.73
N SER A 2 -50.74 58.86 35.14
CA SER A 2 -52.15 58.44 34.95
C SER A 2 -52.59 56.98 35.25
N ASP A 3 -53.33 56.86 36.36
CA ASP A 3 -54.54 56.03 36.60
C ASP A 3 -55.54 55.96 35.40
N PRO A 4 -56.58 55.08 35.35
CA PRO A 4 -57.54 54.86 36.48
C PRO A 4 -58.33 53.52 36.63
N ASN A 5 -59.01 53.44 37.80
CA ASN A 5 -60.33 52.84 38.14
C ASN A 5 -60.54 51.29 38.19
N GLU A 6 -60.86 50.72 39.37
CA GLU A 6 -62.19 50.42 39.98
C GLU A 6 -62.77 49.06 39.53
N SER A 7 -63.51 48.24 40.29
CA SER A 7 -64.06 48.18 41.67
C SER A 7 -64.27 46.66 42.00
N GLY A 8 -64.47 46.13 43.20
CA GLY A 8 -64.86 46.68 44.50
C GLY A 8 -66.11 45.96 45.07
N SER A 9 -65.98 44.78 45.70
CA SER A 9 -67.02 44.20 46.58
C SER A 9 -66.53 43.06 47.51
N ASN A 10 -66.65 43.27 48.84
CA ASN A 10 -66.63 42.22 49.88
C ASN A 10 -68.08 42.05 50.39
N PRO A 11 -68.55 40.82 50.69
CA PRO A 11 -68.69 40.34 52.09
C PRO A 11 -68.47 38.81 52.24
N SER A 12 -68.40 38.17 53.43
CA SER A 12 -68.21 38.57 54.84
C SER A 12 -67.83 37.32 55.67
N PRO A 13 -67.03 37.41 56.76
CA PRO A 13 -66.56 36.23 57.50
C PRO A 13 -67.36 35.92 58.79
N SER A 14 -67.56 34.63 59.08
CA SER A 14 -67.88 34.12 60.42
C SER A 14 -66.95 32.96 60.80
N GLU A 15 -66.14 33.20 61.84
CA GLU A 15 -65.55 32.28 62.84
C GLU A 15 -65.02 30.88 62.45
N SER A 16 -63.87 30.39 62.95
CA SER A 16 -63.09 30.82 64.13
C SER A 16 -61.57 30.74 63.89
N LYS A 17 -60.82 31.67 64.47
CA LYS A 17 -59.34 31.73 64.40
C LYS A 17 -58.72 31.20 65.69
N LYS A 18 -57.67 30.38 65.58
CA LYS A 18 -56.58 30.41 66.58
C LYS A 18 -55.67 31.59 66.24
N SER A 19 -55.67 32.62 67.08
CA SER A 19 -54.89 33.84 66.88
C SER A 19 -53.54 33.80 67.59
N SER A 20 -52.46 33.53 66.85
CA SER A 20 -51.10 33.91 67.24
C SER A 20 -50.85 35.37 66.86
N GLY A 21 -51.31 36.29 67.70
CA GLY A 21 -51.16 37.73 67.46
C GLY A 21 -49.74 38.23 67.71
N LEU A 22 -48.96 38.43 66.65
CA LEU A 22 -47.75 39.27 66.67
C LEU A 22 -48.16 40.76 66.76
N GLY A 23 -48.53 41.21 67.96
CA GLY A 23 -49.02 42.57 68.24
C GLY A 23 -47.99 43.65 67.92
N THR A 24 -47.98 44.13 66.67
CA THR A 24 -46.92 45.00 66.12
C THR A 24 -47.44 46.08 65.16
N GLU A 25 -48.75 46.14 64.91
CA GLU A 25 -49.45 47.11 64.04
C GLU A 25 -48.90 47.23 62.59
N LYS A 26 -48.06 46.29 62.15
CA LYS A 26 -47.48 46.23 60.79
C LYS A 26 -48.10 45.12 59.96
N THR A 27 -48.23 45.35 58.66
CA THR A 27 -48.59 44.32 57.68
C THR A 27 -47.45 43.33 57.52
N HIS A 28 -47.67 42.07 57.89
CA HIS A 28 -46.72 40.97 57.69
C HIS A 28 -47.12 40.16 56.46
N VAL A 29 -46.20 40.05 55.49
CA VAL A 29 -46.37 39.19 54.31
C VAL A 29 -45.63 37.87 54.56
N PHE A 30 -46.38 36.82 54.86
CA PHE A 30 -45.84 35.47 54.99
C PHE A 30 -45.72 34.82 53.61
N LYS A 31 -44.50 34.69 53.09
CA LYS A 31 -44.23 33.80 51.95
C LYS A 31 -44.01 32.38 52.48
N VAL A 32 -44.94 31.48 52.17
CA VAL A 32 -44.75 30.04 52.40
C VAL A 32 -43.78 29.53 51.32
N LYS A 33 -42.65 28.93 51.72
CA LYS A 33 -41.80 28.16 50.79
C LYS A 33 -42.63 26.96 50.35
N LYS A 34 -42.81 26.77 49.04
CA LYS A 34 -43.35 25.50 48.53
C LYS A 34 -42.33 24.40 48.75
N LYS A 35 -42.83 23.20 49.03
CA LYS A 35 -42.06 21.97 49.03
C LYS A 35 -41.69 21.60 47.58
N THR A 36 -40.47 21.12 47.35
CA THR A 36 -40.08 20.58 46.03
C THR A 36 -40.35 19.08 46.00
N VAL A 37 -40.87 18.59 44.87
CA VAL A 37 -41.04 17.17 44.56
C VAL A 37 -40.38 16.92 43.22
N LEU A 38 -39.48 15.95 43.16
CA LEU A 38 -38.87 15.54 41.90
C LEU A 38 -39.78 14.52 41.22
N CYS A 39 -40.03 14.68 39.92
CA CYS A 39 -40.98 13.87 39.17
C CYS A 39 -40.31 13.22 37.96
N LEU A 40 -40.39 11.88 37.87
CA LEU A 40 -40.22 11.14 36.62
C LEU A 40 -41.60 10.79 36.07
N GLU A 41 -41.87 11.16 34.82
CA GLU A 41 -43.19 11.00 34.20
C GLU A 41 -43.16 9.87 33.16
N ILE A 42 -44.16 8.99 33.22
CA ILE A 42 -44.43 7.96 32.22
C ILE A 42 -45.58 8.48 31.36
N GLU A 43 -45.23 8.95 30.14
CA GLU A 43 -46.12 9.59 29.17
C GLU A 43 -47.15 8.61 28.56
N ASP A 44 -48.28 9.12 28.04
CA ASP A 44 -49.43 8.33 27.55
C ASP A 44 -49.19 7.48 26.30
N VAL A 45 -48.12 7.73 25.54
CA VAL A 45 -47.72 6.78 24.47
C VAL A 45 -47.41 5.38 25.02
N LEU A 46 -47.47 5.22 26.36
CA LEU A 46 -47.26 4.00 27.10
C LEU A 46 -48.54 3.43 27.77
N PHE A 47 -49.73 4.02 27.55
CA PHE A 47 -51.03 3.54 28.04
C PHE A 47 -52.17 3.85 27.05
N HIS A 48 -52.82 2.84 26.46
CA HIS A 48 -53.96 3.10 25.58
C HIS A 48 -55.19 3.66 26.32
N HIS A 49 -56.12 4.26 25.56
CA HIS A 49 -57.45 4.65 26.07
C HIS A 49 -58.13 3.44 26.73
N ALA A 50 -58.79 3.66 27.87
CA ALA A 50 -59.41 2.61 28.69
C ALA A 50 -58.50 1.39 29.05
N SER A 51 -57.18 1.49 28.92
CA SER A 51 -56.21 0.44 29.30
C SER A 51 -55.42 0.80 30.56
N ALA A 52 -55.08 -0.24 31.34
CA ALA A 52 -54.13 -0.17 32.46
C ALA A 52 -52.77 -0.82 32.16
N VAL A 53 -52.54 -1.34 30.94
CA VAL A 53 -51.29 -2.01 30.58
C VAL A 53 -50.18 -0.96 30.39
N PHE A 54 -49.07 -1.14 31.08
CA PHE A 54 -47.84 -0.38 30.85
C PHE A 54 -47.15 -0.90 29.58
N MET A 55 -46.91 -0.03 28.59
CA MET A 55 -46.08 -0.36 27.43
C MET A 55 -44.59 -0.08 27.71
N PRO A 56 -43.67 -0.89 27.14
CA PRO A 56 -42.24 -0.65 27.25
C PRO A 56 -41.72 0.51 26.39
N ALA A 57 -42.43 0.88 25.32
CA ALA A 57 -42.13 1.99 24.41
C ALA A 57 -43.40 2.45 23.66
N GLY A 58 -43.37 3.64 23.07
CA GLY A 58 -44.45 4.18 22.24
C GLY A 58 -44.44 3.65 20.80
N ILE A 59 -45.55 3.88 20.07
CA ILE A 59 -45.96 3.03 18.95
C ILE A 59 -45.51 3.49 17.54
N THR A 60 -45.42 4.79 17.23
CA THR A 60 -45.15 5.23 15.83
C THR A 60 -44.18 6.40 15.64
N SER A 61 -43.60 6.40 14.43
CA SER A 61 -42.52 7.25 13.95
C SER A 61 -42.96 8.59 13.34
N GLU A 62 -43.95 9.26 13.92
CA GLU A 62 -44.34 10.61 13.51
C GLU A 62 -43.88 11.67 14.53
N ASP A 63 -43.47 12.83 14.01
CA ASP A 63 -42.84 13.92 14.76
C ASP A 63 -43.74 14.42 15.91
N PRO A 64 -43.22 14.48 17.16
CA PRO A 64 -43.98 15.05 18.26
C PRO A 64 -44.17 16.56 18.08
N THR A 65 -45.33 17.05 18.51
CA THR A 65 -45.44 18.47 18.86
C THR A 65 -44.47 18.77 20.00
N GLY A 66 -43.78 19.92 19.94
CA GLY A 66 -42.54 20.20 20.70
C GLY A 66 -42.68 20.43 22.22
N ALA A 67 -43.55 19.67 22.90
CA ALA A 67 -43.76 19.68 24.35
C ALA A 67 -43.54 18.30 25.03
N GLN A 68 -43.30 17.24 24.25
CA GLN A 68 -43.07 15.87 24.76
C GLN A 68 -41.59 15.49 24.69
N ASN A 69 -41.02 15.08 25.81
CA ASN A 69 -39.64 14.60 25.90
C ASN A 69 -39.66 13.07 25.90
N ARG A 70 -39.80 12.46 24.71
CA ARG A 70 -40.02 11.01 24.56
C ARG A 70 -38.88 10.16 25.15
N ILE A 71 -39.08 9.71 26.39
CA ILE A 71 -38.34 8.62 27.05
C ILE A 71 -39.22 7.37 26.97
N SER A 72 -38.66 6.21 26.62
CA SER A 72 -39.44 4.96 26.58
C SER A 72 -39.83 4.50 27.99
N GLY A 73 -40.92 3.75 28.14
CA GLY A 73 -41.39 3.31 29.46
C GLY A 73 -40.31 2.60 30.27
N LEU A 74 -39.56 1.68 29.64
CA LEU A 74 -38.45 1.00 30.33
C LEU A 74 -37.26 1.94 30.62
N ALA A 75 -37.06 3.00 29.84
CA ALA A 75 -36.04 4.00 30.15
C ALA A 75 -36.46 4.92 31.32
N VAL A 76 -37.75 5.17 31.54
CA VAL A 76 -38.22 5.83 32.79
C VAL A 76 -38.04 4.92 34.00
N ILE A 77 -38.29 3.61 33.86
CA ILE A 77 -38.00 2.62 34.92
C ILE A 77 -36.50 2.55 35.22
N ARG A 78 -35.63 2.53 34.19
CA ARG A 78 -34.16 2.67 34.35
C ARG A 78 -33.83 3.95 35.11
N ALA A 79 -34.37 5.10 34.67
CA ALA A 79 -34.13 6.39 35.29
C ALA A 79 -34.51 6.40 36.77
N ALA A 80 -35.61 5.76 37.16
CA ALA A 80 -36.02 5.64 38.56
C ALA A 80 -35.00 4.86 39.41
N TYR A 81 -34.39 3.79 38.87
CA TYR A 81 -33.33 3.06 39.56
C TYR A 81 -32.02 3.85 39.67
N MET A 82 -31.65 4.61 38.63
CA MET A 82 -30.45 5.46 38.66
C MET A 82 -30.64 6.61 39.65
N HIS A 83 -31.76 7.33 39.55
CA HIS A 83 -32.13 8.41 40.45
C HIS A 83 -32.20 7.96 41.91
N ALA A 84 -32.78 6.79 42.20
CA ALA A 84 -32.78 6.21 43.55
C ALA A 84 -31.37 5.76 44.02
N SER A 85 -30.45 5.46 43.10
CA SER A 85 -29.05 5.17 43.43
C SER A 85 -28.28 6.43 43.82
N ASP A 86 -28.52 7.54 43.11
CA ASP A 86 -27.86 8.83 43.32
C ASP A 86 -28.45 9.59 44.52
N HIS A 87 -29.73 9.34 44.84
CA HIS A 87 -30.48 10.01 45.90
C HIS A 87 -31.10 9.02 46.92
N PRO A 88 -30.27 8.26 47.68
CA PRO A 88 -30.76 7.20 48.57
C PRO A 88 -31.60 7.69 49.76
N ASP A 89 -31.55 8.98 50.10
CA ASP A 89 -32.40 9.57 51.15
C ASP A 89 -33.81 9.94 50.66
N GLN A 90 -34.06 9.94 49.34
CA GLN A 90 -35.36 10.27 48.76
C GLN A 90 -36.34 9.10 48.80
N LYS A 91 -37.63 9.43 48.93
CA LYS A 91 -38.72 8.44 49.01
C LYS A 91 -39.68 8.56 47.85
N LEU A 92 -40.05 7.43 47.25
CA LEU A 92 -40.92 7.32 46.09
C LEU A 92 -42.39 7.07 46.44
N LEU A 93 -43.29 7.72 45.70
CA LEU A 93 -44.72 7.41 45.62
C LEU A 93 -45.16 7.44 44.14
N ILE A 94 -45.96 6.47 43.70
CA ILE A 94 -46.45 6.41 42.31
C ILE A 94 -47.89 6.94 42.24
N ALA A 95 -48.13 7.95 41.42
CA ALA A 95 -49.46 8.54 41.20
C ALA A 95 -49.93 8.29 39.75
N GLY A 96 -51.07 7.64 39.58
CA GLY A 96 -51.67 7.42 38.26
C GLY A 96 -52.75 8.46 37.95
N HIS A 97 -52.94 8.76 36.67
CA HIS A 97 -53.91 9.73 36.17
C HIS A 97 -54.70 9.19 34.96
N THR A 98 -55.88 9.75 34.73
CA THR A 98 -56.68 9.56 33.50
C THR A 98 -56.94 10.91 32.84
N ASP A 99 -57.46 10.87 31.61
CA ASP A 99 -58.21 12.01 31.07
C ASP A 99 -59.61 12.10 31.68
N THR A 100 -60.41 13.03 31.18
CA THR A 100 -61.76 13.33 31.65
C THR A 100 -62.85 12.56 30.91
N THR A 101 -62.52 11.48 30.19
CA THR A 101 -63.53 10.61 29.57
C THR A 101 -63.95 9.52 30.54
N GLY A 102 -65.26 9.26 30.65
CA GLY A 102 -65.81 8.28 31.58
C GLY A 102 -66.52 8.90 32.78
N SER A 103 -66.38 8.29 33.95
CA SER A 103 -66.98 8.80 35.20
C SER A 103 -65.95 8.76 36.33
N ASP A 104 -66.07 9.68 37.30
CA ASP A 104 -65.21 9.80 38.48
C ASP A 104 -64.71 8.43 39.01
N SER A 105 -65.64 7.52 39.33
CA SER A 105 -65.34 6.20 39.92
C SER A 105 -64.59 5.24 38.98
N VAL A 106 -64.87 5.29 37.67
CA VAL A 106 -64.11 4.53 36.66
C VAL A 106 -62.70 5.08 36.54
N ASN A 107 -62.56 6.41 36.54
CA ASN A 107 -61.29 7.11 36.37
C ASN A 107 -60.39 6.99 37.60
N GLU A 108 -60.95 7.08 38.81
CA GLU A 108 -60.29 6.72 40.08
C GLU A 108 -59.78 5.27 40.07
N THR A 109 -60.57 4.32 39.56
CA THR A 109 -60.19 2.90 39.49
C THR A 109 -59.10 2.64 38.43
N LEU A 110 -59.25 3.21 37.23
CA LEU A 110 -58.32 3.03 36.12
C LEU A 110 -56.96 3.65 36.40
N SER A 111 -56.93 4.88 36.94
CA SER A 111 -55.69 5.54 37.37
C SER A 111 -54.93 4.73 38.41
N GLN A 112 -55.64 4.14 39.40
CA GLN A 112 -54.99 3.26 40.39
C GLN A 112 -54.37 2.02 39.73
N LYS A 113 -55.05 1.38 38.77
CA LYS A 113 -54.53 0.21 38.07
C LYS A 113 -53.31 0.53 37.21
N ARG A 114 -53.27 1.69 36.55
CA ARG A 114 -52.08 2.18 35.82
C ARG A 114 -50.88 2.38 36.75
N ALA A 115 -51.11 3.03 37.89
CA ALA A 115 -50.08 3.22 38.92
C ALA A 115 -49.55 1.87 39.46
N GLN A 116 -50.44 0.87 39.63
CA GLN A 116 -50.06 -0.49 40.01
C GLN A 116 -49.31 -1.23 38.90
N GLY A 117 -49.69 -1.08 37.64
CA GLY A 117 -48.96 -1.65 36.50
C GLY A 117 -47.50 -1.20 36.47
N VAL A 118 -47.26 0.11 36.65
CA VAL A 118 -45.90 0.67 36.78
C VAL A 118 -45.18 0.15 38.01
N LEU A 119 -45.84 0.15 39.18
CA LEU A 119 -45.29 -0.38 40.42
C LEU A 119 -44.78 -1.82 40.23
N HIS A 120 -45.56 -2.68 39.59
CA HIS A 120 -45.18 -4.09 39.42
C HIS A 120 -44.02 -4.27 38.43
N VAL A 121 -43.89 -3.43 37.39
CA VAL A 121 -42.69 -3.42 36.52
C VAL A 121 -41.46 -2.92 37.27
N LEU A 122 -41.59 -1.83 38.05
CA LEU A 122 -40.51 -1.26 38.87
C LEU A 122 -40.07 -2.21 40.01
N ALA A 123 -40.98 -3.01 40.55
CA ALA A 123 -40.69 -4.00 41.60
C ALA A 123 -40.29 -5.38 41.07
N GLY A 124 -40.50 -5.67 39.77
CA GLY A 124 -40.27 -7.00 39.18
C GLY A 124 -41.38 -8.03 39.51
N GLU A 125 -42.57 -7.58 39.88
CA GLU A 125 -43.69 -8.40 40.34
C GLU A 125 -44.55 -8.93 39.16
N ARG A 126 -44.08 -9.99 38.51
CA ARG A 126 -44.71 -10.60 37.30
C ARG A 126 -46.19 -10.92 37.47
N ASP A 127 -46.56 -11.74 38.47
CA ASP A 127 -47.93 -12.28 38.59
C ASP A 127 -49.00 -11.19 38.83
N PRO A 128 -48.79 -10.19 39.72
CA PRO A 128 -49.69 -9.05 39.85
C PRO A 128 -49.84 -8.23 38.55
N TRP A 129 -48.74 -7.97 37.83
CA TRP A 129 -48.80 -7.26 36.54
C TRP A 129 -49.65 -8.02 35.51
N VAL A 130 -49.43 -9.34 35.39
CA VAL A 130 -50.18 -10.22 34.48
C VAL A 130 -51.67 -10.23 34.81
N GLU A 131 -52.06 -10.19 36.08
CA GLU A 131 -53.47 -10.14 36.49
C GLU A 131 -54.15 -8.78 36.26
N ILE A 132 -53.40 -7.67 36.18
CA ILE A 132 -53.90 -6.39 35.69
C ILE A 132 -54.04 -6.44 34.17
N ALA A 133 -52.96 -6.76 33.45
CA ALA A 133 -52.95 -6.75 31.99
C ALA A 133 -54.04 -7.67 31.40
N ARG A 134 -54.20 -8.89 31.92
CA ARG A 134 -55.24 -9.83 31.47
C ARG A 134 -56.68 -9.33 31.67
N LYS A 135 -56.94 -8.41 32.61
CA LYS A 135 -58.29 -7.91 32.93
C LYS A 135 -58.60 -6.53 32.34
N ASP A 136 -57.57 -5.73 32.11
CA ASP A 136 -57.67 -4.30 31.85
C ASP A 136 -56.78 -3.87 30.66
N HIS A 137 -56.67 -4.73 29.65
CA HIS A 137 -56.08 -4.41 28.34
C HIS A 137 -57.17 -4.06 27.31
N GLN A 138 -56.74 -3.39 26.25
CA GLN A 138 -57.42 -3.31 24.96
C GLN A 138 -56.64 -4.14 23.90
N PRO A 139 -57.24 -4.51 22.76
CA PRO A 139 -56.55 -5.17 21.64
C PRO A 139 -55.22 -4.50 21.25
N GLU A 140 -55.20 -3.17 21.22
CA GLU A 140 -54.05 -2.35 20.83
C GLU A 140 -52.82 -2.58 21.72
N ASP A 141 -53.00 -2.94 23.00
CA ASP A 141 -51.89 -3.27 23.91
C ASP A 141 -51.13 -4.53 23.43
N ILE A 142 -51.86 -5.51 22.91
CA ILE A 142 -51.29 -6.76 22.38
C ILE A 142 -50.58 -6.45 21.06
N GLU A 143 -51.25 -5.74 20.16
CA GLU A 143 -50.74 -5.36 18.83
C GLU A 143 -49.45 -4.52 18.97
N ALA A 144 -49.40 -3.60 19.94
CA ALA A 144 -48.25 -2.76 20.27
C ALA A 144 -47.08 -3.56 20.90
N LEU A 145 -47.36 -4.43 21.89
CA LEU A 145 -46.33 -5.27 22.51
C LEU A 145 -45.68 -6.21 21.50
N LEU A 146 -46.48 -6.81 20.61
CA LEU A 146 -46.01 -7.65 19.51
C LEU A 146 -45.13 -6.88 18.52
N THR A 147 -45.54 -5.67 18.14
CA THR A 147 -44.75 -4.75 17.29
C THR A 147 -43.42 -4.38 17.94
N TRP A 148 -43.43 -4.07 19.25
CA TRP A 148 -42.21 -3.76 20.01
C TRP A 148 -41.25 -4.94 20.10
N VAL A 149 -41.75 -6.15 20.37
CA VAL A 149 -40.91 -7.36 20.39
C VAL A 149 -40.30 -7.62 19.01
N ALA A 150 -41.09 -7.51 17.94
CA ALA A 150 -40.61 -7.69 16.57
C ALA A 150 -39.50 -6.69 16.20
N ALA A 151 -39.70 -5.41 16.50
CA ALA A 151 -38.70 -4.36 16.25
C ALA A 151 -37.41 -4.57 17.06
N ARG A 152 -37.51 -5.06 18.31
CA ARG A 152 -36.37 -5.28 19.20
C ARG A 152 -35.58 -6.55 18.89
N LEU A 153 -36.26 -7.66 18.63
CA LEU A 153 -35.64 -9.00 18.51
C LEU A 153 -35.59 -9.53 17.07
N GLY A 154 -36.12 -8.78 16.09
CA GLY A 154 -36.21 -9.22 14.69
C GLY A 154 -37.21 -10.37 14.48
N TRP A 155 -38.09 -10.64 15.45
CA TRP A 155 -39.05 -11.73 15.38
C TRP A 155 -40.19 -11.42 14.40
N PRO A 156 -40.69 -12.40 13.62
CA PRO A 156 -41.75 -12.20 12.64
C PRO A 156 -43.15 -12.15 13.29
N CYS A 157 -43.28 -11.44 14.40
CA CYS A 157 -44.49 -11.35 15.22
C CYS A 157 -45.14 -9.97 15.23
N ALA A 158 -44.78 -9.05 14.33
CA ALA A 158 -45.50 -7.79 14.18
C ALA A 158 -46.86 -8.02 13.48
N PRO A 159 -47.98 -7.49 14.01
CA PRO A 159 -49.24 -7.42 13.29
C PRO A 159 -49.16 -6.44 12.09
N PRO A 160 -50.08 -6.51 11.12
CA PRO A 160 -50.06 -5.64 9.94
C PRO A 160 -50.46 -4.18 10.22
N SER A 161 -51.17 -3.94 11.33
CA SER A 161 -51.64 -2.64 11.79
C SER A 161 -51.91 -2.70 13.30
N ILE A 162 -52.13 -1.54 13.92
CA ILE A 162 -52.69 -1.42 15.27
C ILE A 162 -54.04 -0.70 15.09
N ASP A 163 -55.16 -1.42 15.20
CA ASP A 163 -56.49 -0.96 14.74
C ASP A 163 -57.67 -1.34 15.67
N ALA A 164 -57.34 -1.73 16.91
CA ALA A 164 -58.27 -2.05 18.00
C ALA A 164 -59.10 -3.32 17.80
N LYS A 165 -58.63 -4.27 16.98
CA LYS A 165 -59.41 -5.48 16.61
C LYS A 165 -58.52 -6.68 16.33
N LEU A 166 -58.34 -7.52 17.35
CA LEU A 166 -57.70 -8.83 17.20
C LEU A 166 -58.40 -9.67 16.11
N ASP A 167 -57.70 -9.93 15.00
CA ASP A 167 -58.15 -10.74 13.88
C ASP A 167 -57.26 -11.98 13.64
N ALA A 168 -57.41 -12.64 12.48
CA ALA A 168 -56.64 -13.84 12.14
C ALA A 168 -55.15 -13.56 11.84
N ALA A 169 -54.78 -12.34 11.49
CA ALA A 169 -53.40 -11.89 11.38
C ALA A 169 -52.78 -11.68 12.76
N ASP A 170 -53.54 -11.15 13.74
CA ASP A 170 -53.07 -11.02 15.12
C ASP A 170 -52.91 -12.38 15.81
N GLU A 171 -53.86 -13.31 15.61
CA GLU A 171 -53.68 -14.69 16.10
C GLU A 171 -52.39 -15.31 15.56
N LYS A 172 -52.08 -15.07 14.27
CA LYS A 172 -50.83 -15.52 13.65
C LYS A 172 -49.60 -14.81 14.23
N ALA A 173 -49.68 -13.51 14.51
CA ALA A 173 -48.62 -12.74 15.16
C ALA A 173 -48.35 -13.23 16.59
N VAL A 174 -49.39 -13.53 17.37
CA VAL A 174 -49.31 -14.16 18.69
C VAL A 174 -48.66 -15.54 18.61
N ARG A 175 -49.06 -16.40 17.65
CA ARG A 175 -48.40 -17.71 17.44
C ARG A 175 -46.92 -17.56 17.12
N ALA A 176 -46.56 -16.64 16.23
CA ALA A 176 -45.16 -16.36 15.90
C ALA A 176 -44.36 -15.88 17.12
N PHE A 177 -44.93 -15.02 17.97
CA PHE A 177 -44.31 -14.64 19.25
C PHE A 177 -44.12 -15.84 20.17
N GLN A 178 -45.16 -16.67 20.35
CA GLN A 178 -45.11 -17.85 21.22
C GLN A 178 -44.05 -18.87 20.76
N GLU A 179 -43.93 -19.10 19.46
CA GLU A 179 -42.90 -19.96 18.86
C GLU A 179 -41.48 -19.43 19.08
N ASN A 180 -41.24 -18.15 18.80
CA ASN A 180 -39.90 -17.55 18.91
C ASN A 180 -39.47 -17.37 20.37
N TYR A 181 -40.39 -17.02 21.27
CA TYR A 181 -40.12 -16.95 22.71
C TYR A 181 -39.67 -18.30 23.27
N LYS A 182 -40.36 -19.37 22.88
CA LYS A 182 -40.00 -20.74 23.26
C LYS A 182 -38.64 -21.19 22.69
N ALA A 183 -38.28 -20.73 21.49
CA ALA A 183 -37.00 -21.06 20.86
C ALA A 183 -35.80 -20.31 21.45
N ALA A 184 -36.02 -19.15 22.10
CA ALA A 184 -34.97 -18.21 22.48
C ALA A 184 -34.56 -18.25 23.98
N ASP A 185 -34.88 -19.32 24.69
CA ASP A 185 -34.44 -19.62 26.07
C ASP A 185 -34.66 -18.48 27.10
N PHE A 186 -35.79 -17.76 26.98
CA PHE A 186 -36.14 -16.66 27.89
C PHE A 186 -36.65 -17.12 29.29
N GLY A 187 -36.81 -18.44 29.51
CA GLY A 187 -37.28 -19.02 30.77
C GLY A 187 -38.41 -20.03 30.59
N GLU A 188 -39.57 -19.78 31.24
CA GLU A 188 -40.69 -20.73 31.28
C GLU A 188 -41.29 -21.03 29.90
N ASP A 189 -41.53 -22.32 29.66
CA ASP A 189 -42.17 -22.86 28.46
C ASP A 189 -43.66 -22.42 28.36
N ILE A 190 -44.08 -21.85 27.24
CA ILE A 190 -45.46 -21.36 27.01
C ILE A 190 -46.18 -22.14 25.89
N ALA A 191 -47.51 -22.14 25.92
CA ALA A 191 -48.32 -22.73 24.85
C ALA A 191 -48.23 -21.92 23.55
N VAL A 192 -48.29 -22.62 22.40
CA VAL A 192 -48.44 -22.02 21.06
C VAL A 192 -49.89 -22.21 20.61
N ASP A 193 -50.79 -21.44 21.19
CA ASP A 193 -52.24 -21.55 21.01
C ASP A 193 -52.86 -20.35 20.27
N GLY A 194 -52.09 -19.28 20.01
CA GLY A 194 -52.58 -18.03 19.41
C GLY A 194 -53.36 -17.14 20.38
N ILE A 195 -53.38 -17.47 21.68
CA ILE A 195 -54.16 -16.78 22.70
C ILE A 195 -53.21 -16.02 23.63
N VAL A 196 -53.52 -14.76 23.91
CA VAL A 196 -52.77 -13.97 24.90
C VAL A 196 -53.26 -14.29 26.32
N GLY A 197 -53.06 -15.54 26.73
CA GLY A 197 -53.38 -16.06 28.07
C GLY A 197 -52.36 -15.65 29.13
N LYS A 198 -52.52 -16.18 30.36
CA LYS A 198 -51.62 -15.88 31.50
C LYS A 198 -50.14 -16.11 31.15
N GLN A 199 -49.85 -17.17 30.40
CA GLN A 199 -48.49 -17.51 29.97
C GLN A 199 -47.91 -16.46 29.01
N THR A 200 -48.66 -16.07 27.97
CA THR A 200 -48.23 -15.07 26.97
C THR A 200 -48.00 -13.69 27.59
N TRP A 201 -48.90 -13.23 28.48
CA TRP A 201 -48.67 -12.00 29.27
C TRP A 201 -47.42 -12.12 30.16
N GLY A 202 -47.24 -13.28 30.80
CA GLY A 202 -46.05 -13.57 31.61
C GLY A 202 -44.74 -13.61 30.80
N ALA A 203 -44.81 -13.88 29.49
CA ALA A 203 -43.69 -13.84 28.56
C ALA A 203 -43.37 -12.40 28.12
N PHE A 204 -44.38 -11.58 27.81
CA PHE A 204 -44.17 -10.13 27.56
C PHE A 204 -43.46 -9.46 28.74
N PHE A 205 -43.89 -9.76 29.98
CA PHE A 205 -43.21 -9.26 31.18
C PHE A 205 -41.73 -9.67 31.22
N GLN A 206 -41.41 -10.93 30.89
CA GLN A 206 -40.03 -11.42 30.91
C GLN A 206 -39.15 -10.75 29.84
N VAL A 207 -39.68 -10.50 28.63
CA VAL A 207 -38.94 -9.74 27.60
C VAL A 207 -38.67 -8.30 28.06
N MET A 208 -39.62 -7.66 28.78
CA MET A 208 -39.38 -6.35 29.41
C MET A 208 -38.30 -6.41 30.50
N MET A 209 -38.26 -7.47 31.32
CA MET A 209 -37.22 -7.63 32.35
C MET A 209 -35.82 -7.82 31.76
N VAL A 210 -35.68 -8.59 30.68
CA VAL A 210 -34.40 -8.72 29.96
C VAL A 210 -34.00 -7.40 29.30
N ARG A 211 -34.94 -6.62 28.75
CA ARG A 211 -34.59 -5.28 28.26
C ARG A 211 -34.18 -4.32 29.39
N LEU A 212 -34.76 -4.44 30.59
CA LEU A 212 -34.29 -3.66 31.75
C LEU A 212 -32.87 -4.05 32.17
N GLN A 213 -32.52 -5.33 32.16
CA GLN A 213 -31.15 -5.82 32.41
C GLN A 213 -30.15 -5.18 31.44
N GLU A 214 -30.44 -5.22 30.13
CA GLU A 214 -29.63 -4.53 29.12
C GLU A 214 -29.52 -3.02 29.35
N LEU A 215 -30.65 -2.34 29.60
CA LEU A 215 -30.69 -0.89 29.83
C LEU A 215 -29.98 -0.45 31.12
N THR A 216 -29.76 -1.37 32.06
CA THR A 216 -29.04 -1.13 33.32
C THR A 216 -27.67 -1.80 33.36
N GLU A 217 -27.22 -2.38 32.25
CA GLU A 217 -25.92 -3.07 32.08
C GLU A 217 -25.62 -4.10 33.19
N THR A 218 -26.66 -4.78 33.66
CA THR A 218 -26.55 -5.76 34.75
C THR A 218 -27.39 -7.00 34.50
N ASP A 219 -26.99 -8.10 35.13
CA ASP A 219 -27.78 -9.32 35.18
C ASP A 219 -29.03 -9.20 36.08
N ALA A 220 -29.77 -10.31 36.24
CA ALA A 220 -30.93 -10.40 37.11
C ALA A 220 -30.64 -10.11 38.59
N THR A 221 -29.39 -10.32 39.05
CA THR A 221 -28.97 -10.08 40.44
C THR A 221 -28.81 -8.59 40.69
N GLY A 222 -28.00 -7.89 39.88
CA GLY A 222 -27.83 -6.45 40.06
C GLY A 222 -29.11 -5.66 39.73
N LEU A 223 -30.00 -6.16 38.86
CA LEU A 223 -31.34 -5.56 38.71
C LEU A 223 -32.19 -5.72 39.99
N ALA A 224 -32.02 -6.80 40.76
CA ALA A 224 -32.64 -6.92 42.08
C ALA A 224 -32.00 -6.00 43.13
N GLU A 225 -30.69 -5.75 43.05
CA GLU A 225 -30.02 -4.75 43.89
C GLU A 225 -30.51 -3.32 43.60
N LEU A 226 -30.68 -2.96 42.33
CA LEU A 226 -31.24 -1.67 41.90
C LEU A 226 -32.66 -1.45 42.44
N ARG A 227 -33.52 -2.49 42.43
CA ARG A 227 -34.85 -2.44 43.07
C ARG A 227 -34.75 -2.22 44.57
N GLY A 228 -33.74 -2.81 45.22
CA GLY A 228 -33.48 -2.65 46.66
C GLY A 228 -33.14 -1.21 47.09
N LYS A 229 -32.69 -0.36 46.15
CA LYS A 229 -32.42 1.08 46.39
C LYS A 229 -33.67 1.96 46.30
N VAL A 230 -34.80 1.43 45.83
CA VAL A 230 -36.06 2.19 45.75
C VAL A 230 -36.73 2.24 47.13
N HIS A 231 -36.54 3.35 47.83
CA HIS A 231 -37.16 3.59 49.13
C HIS A 231 -38.58 4.16 48.97
N TRP A 232 -39.57 3.51 49.58
CA TRP A 232 -40.98 3.91 49.46
C TRP A 232 -41.36 4.98 50.49
N LEU A 233 -42.24 5.90 50.11
CA LEU A 233 -42.78 6.93 51.01
C LEU A 233 -43.65 6.34 52.13
N TYR A 234 -44.40 5.27 51.81
CA TYR A 234 -45.20 4.50 52.76
C TYR A 234 -45.09 3.01 52.42
N ASP A 235 -44.79 2.16 53.39
CA ASP A 235 -44.65 0.71 53.18
C ASP A 235 -45.95 0.04 52.67
N ASP A 236 -47.09 0.56 53.14
CA ASP A 236 -48.44 0.07 52.86
C ASP A 236 -49.18 0.84 51.74
N LEU A 237 -48.56 1.88 51.17
CA LEU A 237 -49.14 2.68 50.09
C LEU A 237 -48.06 3.15 49.11
N LYS A 238 -47.69 2.26 48.19
CA LYS A 238 -46.67 2.49 47.15
C LYS A 238 -47.21 3.19 45.90
N SER A 239 -48.50 2.99 45.59
CA SER A 239 -49.18 3.59 44.43
C SER A 239 -50.61 4.05 44.78
N LEU A 240 -51.05 5.14 44.15
CA LEU A 240 -52.41 5.70 44.31
C LEU A 240 -53.00 6.23 42.99
N GLY A 241 -54.33 6.19 42.88
CA GLY A 241 -55.10 6.75 41.77
C GLY A 241 -55.50 8.20 42.03
N CYS A 242 -55.18 9.11 41.10
CA CYS A 242 -55.62 10.51 41.14
C CYS A 242 -56.83 10.79 40.24
N GLY A 243 -57.30 9.80 39.47
CA GLY A 243 -58.36 9.96 38.48
C GLY A 243 -58.09 11.09 37.49
N GLU A 244 -59.16 11.79 37.15
CA GLU A 244 -59.16 12.96 36.24
C GLU A 244 -58.92 14.29 36.98
N TYR A 245 -58.70 14.28 38.30
CA TYR A 245 -58.74 15.49 39.14
C TYR A 245 -57.52 16.41 39.02
N HIS A 246 -56.47 15.97 38.31
CA HIS A 246 -55.25 16.73 38.02
C HIS A 246 -54.90 16.70 36.52
N PRO A 247 -55.76 17.29 35.66
CA PRO A 247 -55.49 17.41 34.24
C PRO A 247 -54.43 18.51 33.99
N ILE A 248 -53.53 18.25 33.06
CA ILE A 248 -52.52 19.18 32.56
C ILE A 248 -53.04 19.87 31.30
N ASP A 249 -53.57 19.08 30.36
CA ASP A 249 -54.20 19.57 29.14
C ASP A 249 -55.68 19.85 29.38
N SER A 250 -56.13 20.99 28.85
CA SER A 250 -57.51 21.48 28.88
C SER A 250 -58.21 21.34 30.25
N PRO A 251 -57.61 21.85 31.35
CA PRO A 251 -57.99 21.50 32.74
C PRO A 251 -59.36 21.99 33.24
N TYR A 252 -60.17 22.57 32.35
CA TYR A 252 -61.53 23.03 32.60
C TYR A 252 -62.56 22.41 31.65
N ARG A 253 -62.14 21.43 30.83
CA ARG A 253 -62.99 20.73 29.87
C ARG A 253 -63.30 19.33 30.39
N ASP A 254 -64.58 19.03 30.51
CA ASP A 254 -65.14 17.70 30.81
C ASP A 254 -65.35 16.92 29.50
N ASP A 255 -65.42 15.59 29.55
CA ASP A 255 -65.51 14.69 28.39
C ASP A 255 -64.44 15.00 27.31
N HIS A 256 -63.22 15.28 27.75
CA HIS A 256 -62.07 15.51 26.91
C HIS A 256 -61.11 14.33 26.97
N GLU A 257 -61.02 13.62 25.84
CA GLU A 257 -59.94 12.67 25.59
C GLU A 257 -58.63 13.43 25.40
N SER A 258 -57.60 13.08 26.18
CA SER A 258 -56.29 13.73 26.10
C SER A 258 -55.19 12.77 26.46
N GLN A 259 -54.24 12.60 25.54
CA GLN A 259 -53.03 11.83 25.78
C GLN A 259 -52.26 12.41 26.97
N VAL A 260 -52.00 13.72 26.99
CA VAL A 260 -51.18 14.37 28.05
C VAL A 260 -51.75 14.16 29.47
N ASN A 261 -53.06 13.98 29.64
CA ASN A 261 -53.66 13.74 30.95
C ASN A 261 -53.46 12.30 31.47
N ARG A 262 -53.36 11.32 30.57
CA ARG A 262 -53.30 9.88 30.86
C ARG A 262 -51.87 9.38 31.16
N ARG A 263 -51.34 9.78 32.31
CA ARG A 263 -49.93 9.52 32.69
C ARG A 263 -49.78 8.80 34.03
N VAL A 264 -48.57 8.34 34.32
CA VAL A 264 -48.17 7.91 35.67
C VAL A 264 -46.94 8.70 36.10
N GLU A 265 -46.98 9.29 37.28
CA GLU A 265 -45.90 10.10 37.86
C GLU A 265 -45.21 9.34 39.01
N LEU A 266 -43.88 9.26 38.94
CA LEU A 266 -43.01 8.75 40.00
C LEU A 266 -42.51 9.95 40.80
N LEU A 267 -43.08 10.14 41.99
CA LEU A 267 -42.85 11.30 42.84
C LEU A 267 -41.81 10.99 43.92
N PHE A 268 -40.63 11.58 43.79
CA PHE A 268 -39.54 11.50 44.76
C PHE A 268 -39.58 12.70 45.71
N PHE A 269 -39.55 12.42 47.01
CA PHE A 269 -39.59 13.41 48.08
C PHE A 269 -38.29 13.39 48.87
N ASP A 270 -37.65 14.56 49.01
CA ASP A 270 -36.56 14.77 49.97
C ASP A 270 -37.05 14.65 51.43
N PRO A 271 -36.18 14.27 52.38
CA PRO A 271 -36.49 14.32 53.80
C PRO A 271 -36.96 15.69 54.27
N GLY A 272 -38.18 15.77 54.80
CA GLY A 272 -38.85 17.00 55.22
C GLY A 272 -39.79 17.57 54.16
N GLU A 273 -39.68 17.20 52.89
CA GLU A 273 -40.58 17.62 51.81
C GLU A 273 -41.79 16.67 51.62
N GLU A 274 -41.95 15.64 52.49
CA GLU A 274 -43.07 14.69 52.41
C GLU A 274 -44.46 15.30 52.70
N PRO A 275 -45.56 14.66 52.27
CA PRO A 275 -46.92 15.13 52.55
C PRO A 275 -47.30 15.20 54.02
N ALA A 276 -47.76 16.38 54.46
CA ALA A 276 -48.22 16.63 55.82
C ALA A 276 -49.48 15.81 56.22
N LYS A 277 -50.14 15.17 55.25
CA LYS A 277 -51.22 14.20 55.45
C LYS A 277 -51.02 13.06 54.46
N LYS A 278 -51.04 11.82 54.95
CA LYS A 278 -51.01 10.61 54.11
C LYS A 278 -52.29 10.54 53.25
N PRO A 279 -52.18 10.35 51.92
CA PRO A 279 -53.34 10.12 51.04
C PRO A 279 -53.96 8.73 51.23
N GLY A 280 -55.14 8.50 50.67
CA GLY A 280 -55.69 7.15 50.47
C GLY A 280 -55.13 6.50 49.19
N SER A 281 -55.53 5.25 48.93
CA SER A 281 -55.25 4.55 47.65
C SER A 281 -55.93 5.19 46.43
N ILE A 282 -56.97 5.99 46.68
CA ILE A 282 -57.55 6.91 45.71
C ILE A 282 -57.46 8.30 46.37
N CYS A 283 -56.87 9.28 45.69
CA CYS A 283 -56.50 10.56 46.30
C CYS A 283 -57.72 11.39 46.75
N HIS A 284 -58.84 11.28 46.03
CA HIS A 284 -60.02 12.17 46.17
C HIS A 284 -61.36 11.43 46.33
N ALA A 285 -61.32 10.10 46.50
CA ALA A 285 -62.42 9.13 46.58
C ALA A 285 -63.85 9.75 46.66
N GLY A 286 -64.49 9.89 45.50
CA GLY A 286 -65.89 10.32 45.39
C GLY A 286 -66.17 11.78 45.74
N SER A 287 -65.17 12.67 45.67
CA SER A 287 -65.32 14.10 45.92
C SER A 287 -64.82 14.96 44.77
N LYS A 288 -65.62 15.97 44.38
CA LYS A 288 -65.20 17.04 43.44
C LYS A 288 -64.24 18.03 44.11
N ALA A 289 -63.17 17.50 44.70
CA ALA A 289 -62.15 18.25 45.40
C ALA A 289 -61.31 19.07 44.39
N LYS A 290 -61.20 20.38 44.66
CA LYS A 290 -60.34 21.26 43.87
C LYS A 290 -58.87 20.94 44.17
N ALA A 291 -57.98 21.18 43.21
CA ALA A 291 -56.55 20.87 43.36
C ALA A 291 -55.92 21.49 44.62
N ASP A 292 -56.44 22.62 45.11
CA ASP A 292 -55.96 23.32 46.31
C ASP A 292 -56.34 22.67 47.65
N SER A 293 -57.02 21.51 47.66
CA SER A 293 -57.17 20.64 48.83
C SER A 293 -56.38 19.31 48.75
N CYS A 294 -55.69 19.03 47.64
CA CYS A 294 -54.94 17.78 47.46
C CYS A 294 -53.75 17.66 48.43
N PRO A 295 -53.49 16.51 49.09
CA PRO A 295 -52.30 16.33 49.92
C PRO A 295 -50.98 16.28 49.12
N LEU A 296 -51.05 15.98 47.81
CA LEU A 296 -49.91 15.80 46.90
C LEU A 296 -49.77 16.94 45.89
N PHE A 297 -50.84 17.26 45.17
CA PHE A 297 -50.81 18.14 43.99
C PHE A 297 -51.28 19.58 44.28
N ASN A 298 -51.28 20.01 45.54
CA ASN A 298 -51.73 21.36 45.88
C ASN A 298 -50.71 22.42 45.40
N PRO A 299 -51.06 23.27 44.41
CA PRO A 299 -50.12 24.22 43.82
C PRO A 299 -49.73 25.35 44.78
N ARG A 300 -50.37 25.48 45.95
CA ARG A 300 -49.95 26.37 47.04
C ARG A 300 -48.87 25.76 47.94
N LEU A 301 -48.77 24.43 47.97
CA LEU A 301 -47.86 23.69 48.85
C LEU A 301 -46.66 23.11 48.12
N TYR A 302 -46.79 22.70 46.84
CA TYR A 302 -45.74 22.01 46.11
C TYR A 302 -45.31 22.72 44.82
N CYS A 303 -44.06 22.48 44.45
CA CYS A 303 -43.47 22.71 43.15
C CYS A 303 -42.95 21.36 42.63
N PHE A 304 -43.33 20.98 41.42
CA PHE A 304 -42.86 19.75 40.79
C PHE A 304 -41.76 20.10 39.81
N GLU A 305 -40.63 19.42 39.92
CA GLU A 305 -39.46 19.60 39.06
C GLU A 305 -39.21 18.26 38.32
N ARG A 306 -39.14 18.29 36.99
CA ARG A 306 -38.92 17.09 36.19
C ARG A 306 -37.46 16.63 36.31
N VAL A 307 -37.25 15.35 36.60
CA VAL A 307 -35.93 14.72 36.56
C VAL A 307 -35.54 14.46 35.10
N VAL A 308 -34.37 14.93 34.69
CA VAL A 308 -33.74 14.56 33.41
C VAL A 308 -32.76 13.41 33.71
N PRO A 309 -32.96 12.20 33.18
CA PRO A 309 -32.08 11.08 33.47
C PRO A 309 -30.70 11.27 32.83
N LYS A 310 -29.64 10.87 33.52
CA LYS A 310 -28.30 10.81 32.95
C LYS A 310 -28.21 9.72 31.88
N ASN A 311 -27.76 10.10 30.69
CA ASN A 311 -27.57 9.19 29.57
C ASN A 311 -26.31 9.53 28.75
N LEU A 312 -25.59 8.49 28.34
CA LEU A 312 -24.52 8.50 27.35
C LEU A 312 -24.79 7.34 26.40
N GLU A 313 -24.90 7.61 25.11
CA GLU A 313 -25.17 6.60 24.07
C GLU A 313 -24.37 6.96 22.81
N ILE A 314 -23.42 6.13 22.41
CA ILE A 314 -22.71 6.24 21.13
C ILE A 314 -23.63 5.70 20.04
N GLN A 315 -24.16 6.61 19.21
CA GLN A 315 -25.13 6.27 18.18
C GLN A 315 -24.47 5.67 16.93
N ALA A 316 -23.27 6.15 16.60
CA ALA A 316 -22.46 5.65 15.48
C ALA A 316 -21.01 6.14 15.59
N VAL A 317 -20.09 5.37 15.01
CA VAL A 317 -18.69 5.71 14.77
C VAL A 317 -18.34 5.22 13.37
N ASP A 318 -17.47 5.90 12.63
CA ASP A 318 -16.98 5.32 11.37
C ASP A 318 -16.27 3.98 11.65
N ASP A 319 -16.53 2.96 10.83
CA ASP A 319 -15.86 1.65 10.96
C ASP A 319 -14.34 1.76 10.79
N HIS A 320 -13.88 2.61 9.87
CA HIS A 320 -12.47 2.90 9.67
C HIS A 320 -12.22 4.27 9.01
N PHE A 321 -11.00 4.78 9.16
CA PHE A 321 -10.55 6.03 8.53
C PHE A 321 -9.01 6.05 8.32
N ALA A 322 -8.51 7.07 7.63
CA ALA A 322 -7.09 7.35 7.44
C ALA A 322 -6.59 8.52 8.33
N PRO A 323 -5.95 8.24 9.49
CA PRO A 323 -5.43 9.24 10.43
C PRO A 323 -4.56 10.31 9.78
N GLY A 324 -4.70 11.56 10.21
CA GLY A 324 -3.93 12.71 9.74
C GLY A 324 -4.23 13.16 8.31
N VAL A 325 -5.21 12.55 7.64
CA VAL A 325 -5.73 12.96 6.31
C VAL A 325 -7.23 13.25 6.40
N GLU A 326 -7.97 12.43 7.13
CA GLU A 326 -9.36 12.68 7.53
C GLU A 326 -9.53 12.47 9.04
N SER A 327 -10.75 12.68 9.56
CA SER A 327 -11.06 12.55 10.98
C SER A 327 -12.11 11.48 11.21
N LEU A 328 -11.96 10.69 12.27
CA LEU A 328 -12.98 9.79 12.80
C LEU A 328 -14.14 10.61 13.37
N ASP A 329 -15.34 10.42 12.84
CA ASP A 329 -16.57 11.02 13.34
C ASP A 329 -17.21 10.08 14.37
N ILE A 330 -17.48 10.62 15.56
CA ILE A 330 -18.06 9.92 16.71
C ILE A 330 -19.39 10.62 17.02
N HIS A 331 -20.49 9.97 16.67
CA HIS A 331 -21.85 10.45 16.90
C HIS A 331 -22.40 9.87 18.20
N TYR A 332 -22.84 10.72 19.12
CA TYR A 332 -23.41 10.27 20.39
C TYR A 332 -24.58 11.15 20.84
N ARG A 333 -25.38 10.62 21.76
CA ARG A 333 -26.41 11.32 22.49
C ARG A 333 -26.00 11.44 23.95
N ILE A 334 -26.20 12.62 24.50
CA ILE A 334 -25.94 12.94 25.91
C ILE A 334 -27.16 13.63 26.49
N GLU A 335 -27.55 13.28 27.73
CA GLU A 335 -28.66 13.92 28.45
C GLU A 335 -28.35 13.99 29.95
N GLY A 336 -28.81 15.04 30.64
CA GLY A 336 -28.72 15.16 32.10
C GLY A 336 -27.32 15.33 32.68
N LEU A 337 -26.30 15.52 31.83
CA LEU A 337 -24.87 15.62 32.18
C LEU A 337 -24.29 17.02 31.91
N THR A 338 -25.15 18.01 31.70
CA THR A 338 -24.74 19.42 31.55
C THR A 338 -24.04 19.89 32.85
N GLY A 339 -22.75 20.24 32.75
CA GLY A 339 -21.91 20.67 33.87
C GLY A 339 -21.22 19.53 34.63
N ASP A 340 -21.54 18.26 34.38
CA ASP A 340 -20.76 17.12 34.86
C ASP A 340 -19.43 16.99 34.10
N LYS A 341 -18.53 16.16 34.62
CA LYS A 341 -17.33 15.74 33.90
C LYS A 341 -17.68 14.54 33.02
N VAL A 342 -17.47 14.65 31.71
CA VAL A 342 -17.55 13.52 30.76
C VAL A 342 -16.25 13.43 29.98
N THR A 343 -15.71 12.23 29.84
CA THR A 343 -14.42 11.96 29.19
C THR A 343 -14.63 11.12 27.94
N LEU A 344 -14.00 11.51 26.84
CA LEU A 344 -13.84 10.70 25.63
C LEU A 344 -12.45 10.08 25.65
N GLU A 345 -12.40 8.76 25.57
CA GLU A 345 -11.16 7.97 25.60
C GLU A 345 -11.04 7.08 24.36
N ILE A 346 -9.86 7.06 23.74
CA ILE A 346 -9.48 6.09 22.70
C ILE A 346 -8.43 5.14 23.28
N SER A 347 -8.67 3.85 23.14
CA SER A 347 -7.78 2.78 23.60
C SER A 347 -7.68 1.63 22.59
N SER A 348 -6.76 0.71 22.81
CA SER A 348 -6.69 -0.58 22.13
C SER A 348 -6.16 -1.62 23.11
N ALA A 349 -6.72 -2.84 23.07
CA ALA A 349 -6.21 -3.98 23.84
C ALA A 349 -4.76 -4.35 23.46
N HIS A 350 -4.33 -3.93 22.27
CA HIS A 350 -3.00 -4.21 21.72
C HIS A 350 -1.97 -3.12 22.06
N TYR A 351 -2.37 -2.04 22.76
CA TYR A 351 -1.51 -0.93 23.17
C TYR A 351 -1.39 -0.81 24.70
N ALA A 352 -0.26 -1.28 25.25
CA ALA A 352 -0.06 -1.39 26.70
C ALA A 352 0.15 -0.06 27.45
N ASP A 353 0.47 1.03 26.74
CA ASP A 353 0.76 2.35 27.33
C ASP A 353 -0.46 3.28 27.38
N GLY A 354 -1.66 2.73 27.18
CA GLY A 354 -2.92 3.48 27.07
C GLY A 354 -3.41 4.18 28.35
N PRO A 355 -4.46 5.03 28.23
CA PRO A 355 -5.20 5.33 26.99
C PRO A 355 -4.38 6.15 25.98
N ILE A 356 -4.71 6.00 24.69
CA ILE A 356 -3.99 6.61 23.56
C ILE A 356 -4.38 8.08 23.40
N TYR A 357 -5.67 8.35 23.55
CA TYR A 357 -6.26 9.68 23.58
C TYR A 357 -7.23 9.73 24.75
N SER A 358 -7.20 10.80 25.53
CA SER A 358 -8.18 11.05 26.59
C SER A 358 -8.41 12.55 26.73
N VAL A 359 -9.67 12.99 26.66
CA VAL A 359 -10.05 14.40 26.77
C VAL A 359 -11.36 14.55 27.52
N GLU A 360 -11.47 15.60 28.33
CA GLU A 360 -12.75 16.00 28.94
C GLU A 360 -13.57 16.81 27.92
N LEU A 361 -14.83 16.44 27.75
CA LEU A 361 -15.74 17.09 26.81
C LEU A 361 -16.01 18.55 27.21
N SER A 362 -16.01 19.45 26.24
CA SER A 362 -16.36 20.86 26.46
C SER A 362 -17.84 21.04 26.79
N GLU A 363 -18.21 22.19 27.36
CA GLU A 363 -19.62 22.50 27.69
C GLU A 363 -20.57 22.42 26.47
N LYS A 364 -20.07 22.69 25.25
CA LYS A 364 -20.85 22.52 24.03
C LYS A 364 -21.06 21.04 23.68
N GLU A 365 -20.05 20.21 23.91
CA GLU A 365 -20.10 18.75 23.69
C GLU A 365 -20.90 18.03 24.77
N LYS A 366 -21.14 18.69 25.92
CA LYS A 366 -22.01 18.22 27.01
C LYS A 366 -23.44 18.77 26.96
N THR A 367 -23.81 19.50 25.92
CA THR A 367 -25.17 20.04 25.76
C THR A 367 -26.14 18.91 25.37
N ASP A 368 -27.23 18.76 26.13
CA ASP A 368 -28.22 17.71 25.95
C ASP A 368 -28.72 17.60 24.48
N GLY A 369 -28.74 16.38 23.96
CA GLY A 369 -29.13 16.07 22.58
C GLY A 369 -28.08 15.27 21.81
N LYS A 370 -28.08 15.39 20.48
CA LYS A 370 -27.14 14.72 19.58
C LYS A 370 -25.90 15.59 19.34
N VAL A 371 -24.73 14.99 19.50
CA VAL A 371 -23.43 15.63 19.31
C VAL A 371 -22.59 14.80 18.33
N THR A 372 -21.61 15.44 17.69
CA THR A 372 -20.62 14.76 16.84
C THR A 372 -19.26 15.37 17.09
N ILE A 373 -18.28 14.51 17.36
CA ILE A 373 -16.87 14.88 17.54
C ILE A 373 -16.08 14.30 16.37
N ALA A 374 -15.22 15.12 15.77
CA ALA A 374 -14.27 14.71 14.75
C ALA A 374 -12.86 14.65 15.36
N TRP A 375 -12.20 13.49 15.29
CA TRP A 375 -10.83 13.29 15.80
C TRP A 375 -9.88 12.84 14.69
N ASP A 376 -8.76 13.53 14.50
CA ASP A 376 -7.81 13.29 13.41
C ASP A 376 -6.93 12.04 13.58
N GLY A 377 -7.08 11.32 14.69
CA GLY A 377 -6.28 10.15 15.03
C GLY A 377 -4.99 10.45 15.78
N GLN A 378 -4.68 11.70 16.14
CA GLN A 378 -3.49 12.02 16.93
C GLN A 378 -3.71 11.68 18.41
N GLY A 379 -2.85 10.82 18.96
CA GLY A 379 -2.83 10.47 20.38
C GLY A 379 -2.23 11.57 21.25
N ASN A 380 -2.76 11.71 22.47
CA ASN A 380 -2.26 12.62 23.50
C ASN A 380 -1.65 11.89 24.72
N CYS A 381 -1.43 10.58 24.60
CA CYS A 381 -0.81 9.76 25.63
C CYS A 381 0.58 10.26 26.04
N THR A 382 0.92 10.11 27.32
CA THR A 382 2.13 10.73 27.90
C THR A 382 3.42 9.92 27.71
N LYS A 383 3.30 8.68 27.23
CA LYS A 383 4.34 7.65 27.06
C LYS A 383 3.97 6.68 25.93
N GLY A 384 4.86 5.74 25.61
CA GLY A 384 4.71 4.79 24.50
C GLY A 384 5.08 5.39 23.14
N ASP A 385 5.03 4.58 22.09
CA ASP A 385 5.43 4.98 20.73
C ASP A 385 4.40 5.85 20.01
N LEU A 386 3.11 5.75 20.36
CA LEU A 386 2.04 6.63 19.88
C LEU A 386 2.03 8.04 20.49
N LYS A 387 2.91 8.35 21.44
CA LYS A 387 3.01 9.69 22.05
C LYS A 387 3.22 10.79 21.00
N ASP A 388 2.30 11.76 20.98
CA ASP A 388 2.31 12.86 20.02
C ASP A 388 2.31 12.39 18.54
N ARG A 389 1.82 11.17 18.26
CA ARG A 389 1.74 10.54 16.93
C ARG A 389 0.31 10.19 16.55
N PHE A 390 0.11 9.92 15.26
CA PHE A 390 -1.14 9.33 14.77
C PHE A 390 -1.19 7.83 15.09
N ILE A 391 -2.40 7.34 15.39
CA ILE A 391 -2.67 5.91 15.43
C ILE A 391 -2.44 5.26 14.05
N HIS A 392 -2.19 3.95 14.04
CA HIS A 392 -1.84 3.20 12.82
C HIS A 392 -2.39 1.76 12.85
N PRO A 393 -2.53 1.06 11.71
CA PRO A 393 -3.25 -0.21 11.67
C PRO A 393 -2.78 -1.30 12.64
N LEU A 394 -1.50 -1.32 13.04
CA LEU A 394 -0.94 -2.41 13.85
C LEU A 394 -1.51 -2.54 15.27
N TYR A 395 -2.22 -1.54 15.79
CA TYR A 395 -2.97 -1.65 17.05
C TYR A 395 -4.49 -1.73 16.85
N SER A 396 -4.98 -1.89 15.61
CA SER A 396 -6.39 -2.19 15.34
C SER A 396 -6.78 -3.57 15.91
N PRO A 397 -8.06 -3.76 16.30
CA PRO A 397 -9.11 -2.75 16.39
C PRO A 397 -8.90 -1.80 17.58
N TYR A 398 -9.41 -0.58 17.43
CA TYR A 398 -9.45 0.45 18.47
C TYR A 398 -10.84 0.53 19.09
N LYS A 399 -10.90 1.13 20.27
CA LYS A 399 -12.13 1.37 21.03
C LYS A 399 -12.24 2.84 21.40
N VAL A 400 -13.41 3.43 21.14
CA VAL A 400 -13.83 4.69 21.76
C VAL A 400 -14.72 4.38 22.97
N LYS A 401 -14.52 5.13 24.05
CA LYS A 401 -15.35 5.12 25.26
C LYS A 401 -15.79 6.54 25.59
N LEU A 402 -17.07 6.73 25.89
CA LEU A 402 -17.57 7.88 26.63
C LEU A 402 -17.86 7.43 28.07
N SER A 403 -17.52 8.24 29.08
CA SER A 403 -17.92 7.99 30.47
C SER A 403 -17.85 9.25 31.32
N ASP A 404 -18.73 9.36 32.32
CA ASP A 404 -18.67 10.40 33.35
C ASP A 404 -17.78 10.04 34.56
N GLY A 405 -17.17 8.84 34.55
CA GLY A 405 -16.39 8.30 35.66
C GLY A 405 -17.23 7.65 36.76
N SER A 406 -18.55 7.55 36.58
CA SER A 406 -19.48 6.84 37.47
C SER A 406 -19.98 5.54 36.81
N ILE A 407 -21.26 5.19 37.00
CA ILE A 407 -21.94 4.04 36.36
C ILE A 407 -22.38 4.34 34.92
N HIS A 408 -22.15 5.54 34.39
CA HIS A 408 -22.54 5.92 33.03
C HIS A 408 -21.35 5.87 32.08
N ALA A 409 -21.41 4.96 31.11
CA ALA A 409 -20.46 4.84 30.03
C ALA A 409 -21.13 4.22 28.78
N ASP A 410 -20.51 4.39 27.62
CA ASP A 410 -20.79 3.59 26.43
C ASP A 410 -19.51 3.42 25.60
N GLU A 411 -19.42 2.35 24.82
CA GLU A 411 -18.21 1.93 24.11
C GLU A 411 -18.52 1.42 22.69
N ALA A 412 -17.71 1.85 21.72
CA ALA A 412 -17.80 1.39 20.33
C ALA A 412 -16.41 1.11 19.76
N THR A 413 -16.33 0.32 18.69
CA THR A 413 -15.07 -0.06 18.04
C THR A 413 -14.93 0.51 16.64
N PHE A 414 -13.71 0.82 16.24
CA PHE A 414 -13.34 1.24 14.90
C PHE A 414 -11.94 0.71 14.55
N GLN A 415 -11.49 0.91 13.31
CA GLN A 415 -10.25 0.36 12.80
C GLN A 415 -9.43 1.42 12.04
N VAL A 416 -8.13 1.18 11.93
CA VAL A 416 -7.29 1.81 10.91
C VAL A 416 -6.73 0.68 10.04
N LEU A 417 -6.81 0.83 8.72
CA LEU A 417 -6.53 -0.25 7.77
C LEU A 417 -5.53 0.20 6.70
N TYR A 418 -4.66 -0.72 6.28
CA TYR A 418 -3.88 -0.59 5.06
C TYR A 418 -4.78 -0.86 3.86
N HIS A 419 -4.58 -0.14 2.76
CA HIS A 419 -5.32 -0.33 1.51
C HIS A 419 -4.50 -1.11 0.48
N SER A 420 -3.28 -0.65 0.19
CA SER A 420 -2.42 -1.25 -0.83
C SER A 420 -0.98 -0.77 -0.70
N VAL A 421 -0.09 -1.40 -1.46
CA VAL A 421 1.33 -1.05 -1.58
C VAL A 421 1.61 -0.59 -3.01
N LYS A 422 2.53 0.36 -3.21
CA LYS A 422 3.04 0.79 -4.51
C LYS A 422 4.54 0.64 -4.57
N LEU A 423 5.06 0.12 -5.69
CA LEU A 423 6.50 0.03 -5.95
C LEU A 423 7.01 1.25 -6.72
N HIS A 424 8.20 1.74 -6.35
CA HIS A 424 8.92 2.76 -7.10
C HIS A 424 10.44 2.61 -6.93
N ARG A 425 11.21 3.21 -7.83
CA ARG A 425 12.66 3.36 -7.64
C ARG A 425 12.90 4.38 -6.52
N GLY A 426 13.63 3.97 -5.48
CA GLY A 426 14.01 4.84 -4.38
C GLY A 426 15.15 5.81 -4.73
N ALA A 427 15.36 6.81 -3.88
CA ALA A 427 16.56 7.64 -3.90
C ALA A 427 17.70 6.99 -3.10
N TRP A 428 18.94 7.43 -3.35
CA TRP A 428 20.16 6.88 -2.73
C TRP A 428 20.41 7.33 -1.28
N THR A 429 19.68 8.33 -0.80
CA THR A 429 19.82 8.91 0.55
C THR A 429 18.44 9.15 1.19
N PRO A 430 18.34 9.23 2.53
CA PRO A 430 17.05 9.45 3.21
C PRO A 430 16.41 10.80 2.90
N ASP A 431 17.21 11.86 2.74
CA ASP A 431 16.74 13.22 2.44
C ASP A 431 16.65 13.52 0.93
N GLU A 432 17.00 12.53 0.10
CA GLU A 432 17.07 12.58 -1.37
C GLU A 432 18.06 13.64 -1.91
N LYS A 433 19.11 13.97 -1.15
CA LYS A 433 20.18 14.87 -1.60
C LYS A 433 21.53 14.17 -1.63
N ALA A 434 22.46 14.77 -2.40
CA ALA A 434 23.86 14.40 -2.35
C ALA A 434 24.43 14.70 -0.94
N PRO A 435 25.28 13.83 -0.37
CA PRO A 435 26.03 14.11 0.85
C PRO A 435 26.87 15.39 0.74
N PRO A 436 27.32 15.99 1.87
CA PRO A 436 28.27 17.09 1.84
C PRO A 436 29.56 16.71 1.10
N LYS A 437 30.11 17.60 0.26
CA LYS A 437 31.39 17.36 -0.46
C LYS A 437 32.59 17.10 0.47
N SER A 438 32.50 17.52 1.73
CA SER A 438 33.47 17.18 2.78
C SER A 438 33.53 15.67 3.06
N GLU A 439 32.42 14.96 2.88
CA GLU A 439 32.32 13.50 2.95
C GLU A 439 32.68 12.88 1.58
N LYS A 440 33.90 13.17 1.13
CA LYS A 440 34.36 12.98 -0.26
C LYS A 440 34.01 11.60 -0.85
N LYS A 441 34.12 10.51 -0.08
CA LYS A 441 33.73 9.16 -0.54
C LYS A 441 32.23 9.03 -0.78
N ALA A 442 31.39 9.35 0.20
CA ALA A 442 29.94 9.24 0.09
C ALA A 442 29.37 10.13 -1.03
N TRP A 443 29.90 11.36 -1.18
CA TRP A 443 29.53 12.25 -2.28
C TRP A 443 29.91 11.67 -3.65
N VAL A 444 31.10 11.06 -3.81
CA VAL A 444 31.50 10.40 -5.06
C VAL A 444 30.65 9.16 -5.34
N GLN A 445 30.33 8.33 -4.34
CA GLN A 445 29.43 7.18 -4.50
C GLN A 445 28.07 7.64 -5.06
N TYR A 446 27.41 8.57 -4.38
CA TYR A 446 26.14 9.16 -4.80
C TYR A 446 26.19 9.68 -6.25
N LYS A 447 27.28 10.38 -6.62
CA LYS A 447 27.45 10.90 -7.99
C LYS A 447 27.65 9.78 -9.03
N LEU A 448 28.46 8.77 -8.74
CA LEU A 448 28.68 7.63 -9.64
C LEU A 448 27.43 6.77 -9.80
N ASP A 449 26.65 6.59 -8.73
CA ASP A 449 25.35 5.94 -8.75
C ASP A 449 24.35 6.70 -9.63
N GLU A 450 24.18 8.01 -9.41
CA GLU A 450 23.32 8.87 -10.23
C GLU A 450 23.73 8.90 -11.71
N LEU A 451 25.02 8.77 -12.01
CA LEU A 451 25.56 8.76 -13.38
C LEU A 451 25.54 7.38 -14.05
N GLY A 452 25.13 6.31 -13.35
CA GLY A 452 25.00 4.96 -13.91
C GLY A 452 26.28 4.12 -13.93
N TYR A 453 27.17 4.34 -12.95
CA TYR A 453 28.41 3.57 -12.78
C TYR A 453 28.37 2.59 -11.61
N TYR A 454 27.30 2.62 -10.80
CA TYR A 454 27.13 1.83 -9.58
C TYR A 454 28.29 2.04 -8.60
N GLY A 455 28.33 3.22 -7.96
CA GLY A 455 29.32 3.61 -6.95
C GLY A 455 29.20 2.84 -5.63
N GLY A 456 28.08 2.17 -5.39
CA GLY A 456 27.83 1.38 -4.19
C GLY A 456 27.17 2.21 -3.09
N PRO A 457 26.70 1.57 -1.99
CA PRO A 457 25.86 2.26 -1.02
C PRO A 457 26.49 3.55 -0.47
N VAL A 458 25.73 4.64 -0.48
CA VAL A 458 26.23 5.94 -0.07
C VAL A 458 26.69 5.90 1.39
N GLY A 459 27.99 6.10 1.62
CA GLY A 459 28.60 6.06 2.95
C GLY A 459 29.05 4.67 3.42
N ALA A 460 28.81 3.60 2.65
CA ALA A 460 29.26 2.25 2.98
C ALA A 460 29.75 1.48 1.74
N ASP A 461 31.03 1.11 1.72
CA ASP A 461 31.64 0.36 0.61
C ASP A 461 31.73 -1.15 0.96
N PHE A 462 31.59 -2.00 -0.06
CA PHE A 462 31.77 -3.45 -0.01
C PHE A 462 32.04 -3.96 -1.44
N ASP A 463 32.57 -5.18 -1.62
CA ASP A 463 32.92 -5.76 -2.93
C ASP A 463 33.73 -4.84 -3.89
N ASP A 464 34.50 -3.90 -3.35
CA ASP A 464 35.25 -2.84 -4.06
C ASP A 464 34.40 -1.96 -5.00
N TYR A 465 33.11 -1.73 -4.69
CA TYR A 465 32.18 -0.98 -5.55
C TYR A 465 32.70 0.40 -5.94
N LEU A 466 33.10 1.22 -4.97
CA LEU A 466 33.56 2.59 -5.25
C LEU A 466 34.81 2.59 -6.14
N LYS A 467 35.78 1.72 -5.85
CA LYS A 467 37.03 1.56 -6.61
C LYS A 467 36.77 1.19 -8.07
N LYS A 468 35.97 0.15 -8.30
CA LYS A 468 35.60 -0.30 -9.65
C LYS A 468 34.82 0.77 -10.41
N ALA A 469 33.90 1.48 -9.75
CA ALA A 469 33.11 2.54 -10.36
C ALA A 469 33.95 3.76 -10.76
N VAL A 470 34.92 4.17 -9.92
CA VAL A 470 35.86 5.26 -10.23
C VAL A 470 36.71 4.93 -11.46
N ILE A 471 37.28 3.72 -11.51
CA ILE A 471 38.09 3.28 -12.65
C ILE A 471 37.23 3.23 -13.93
N ARG A 472 36.04 2.60 -13.88
CA ARG A 472 35.12 2.54 -15.04
C ARG A 472 34.65 3.91 -15.51
N TYR A 473 34.44 4.86 -14.59
CA TYR A 473 34.11 6.24 -14.94
C TYR A 473 35.25 6.92 -15.69
N LYS A 474 36.49 6.83 -15.17
CA LYS A 474 37.69 7.36 -15.84
C LYS A 474 37.86 6.76 -17.24
N ALA A 475 37.75 5.44 -17.37
CA ALA A 475 37.93 4.72 -18.64
C ALA A 475 36.93 5.11 -19.74
N ASN A 476 35.77 5.62 -19.34
CA ASN A 476 34.74 6.08 -20.28
C ASN A 476 34.75 7.58 -20.51
N HIS A 477 35.53 8.33 -19.75
CA HIS A 477 35.51 9.78 -19.75
C HIS A 477 36.61 10.31 -20.66
N LYS A 478 36.25 10.92 -21.79
CA LYS A 478 37.19 11.44 -22.83
C LYS A 478 38.39 12.25 -22.30
N GLY A 479 38.19 12.97 -21.19
CA GLY A 479 39.25 13.75 -20.55
C GLY A 479 40.23 12.94 -19.69
N MET A 480 39.94 11.68 -19.35
CA MET A 480 40.69 10.82 -18.41
C MET A 480 40.98 9.42 -18.99
N HIS A 481 40.85 9.25 -20.30
CA HIS A 481 41.13 7.98 -20.98
C HIS A 481 42.63 7.67 -21.02
N GLU A 482 42.98 6.49 -20.54
CA GLU A 482 44.25 5.78 -20.70
C GLU A 482 44.05 4.56 -21.62
N LEU A 483 45.11 4.09 -22.28
CA LEU A 483 45.05 3.09 -23.34
C LEU A 483 44.70 1.67 -22.85
N ASP A 484 45.10 1.33 -21.62
CA ASP A 484 44.99 0.00 -21.01
C ASP A 484 44.49 0.14 -19.55
N TYR A 485 43.61 -0.76 -19.07
CA TYR A 485 42.90 -0.68 -17.78
C TYR A 485 43.85 -0.73 -16.58
N SER A 486 45.02 -1.36 -16.74
CA SER A 486 46.08 -1.42 -15.73
C SER A 486 46.58 -0.05 -15.30
N ASP A 487 46.42 0.96 -16.15
CA ASP A 487 47.00 2.29 -15.96
C ASP A 487 46.06 3.22 -15.16
N TYR A 488 44.80 2.81 -14.95
CA TYR A 488 43.85 3.57 -14.13
C TYR A 488 43.98 3.25 -12.64
N ASP A 489 44.01 4.30 -11.82
CA ASP A 489 43.88 4.20 -10.37
C ASP A 489 42.44 4.50 -9.88
N ASP A 490 42.18 4.21 -8.61
CA ASP A 490 40.94 4.57 -7.91
C ASP A 490 41.02 5.93 -7.18
N SER A 491 42.05 6.74 -7.48
CA SER A 491 42.27 8.01 -6.81
C SER A 491 41.13 9.00 -7.08
N LEU A 492 40.68 9.68 -6.02
CA LEU A 492 39.64 10.71 -6.11
C LEU A 492 40.26 12.07 -6.47
N SER A 493 40.90 12.14 -7.66
CA SER A 493 41.62 13.32 -8.14
C SER A 493 40.69 14.53 -8.37
N ASP A 494 41.24 15.74 -8.32
CA ASP A 494 40.44 16.97 -8.51
C ASP A 494 39.78 17.02 -9.90
N LYS A 495 40.40 16.39 -10.89
CA LYS A 495 39.87 16.21 -12.25
C LYS A 495 38.64 15.31 -12.29
N LEU A 496 38.64 14.21 -11.52
CA LEU A 496 37.46 13.36 -11.34
C LEU A 496 36.34 14.13 -10.64
N ILE A 497 36.65 14.81 -9.53
CA ILE A 497 35.66 15.58 -8.76
C ILE A 497 35.03 16.66 -9.64
N ALA A 498 35.82 17.43 -10.39
CA ALA A 498 35.31 18.47 -11.29
C ALA A 498 34.44 17.95 -12.44
N ALA A 499 34.62 16.70 -12.88
CA ALA A 499 33.75 16.04 -13.86
C ALA A 499 32.42 15.60 -13.23
N LEU A 500 32.48 14.96 -12.06
CA LEU A 500 31.30 14.53 -11.29
C LEU A 500 30.44 15.70 -10.78
N GLU A 501 31.04 16.88 -10.55
CA GLU A 501 30.31 18.10 -10.18
C GLU A 501 29.39 18.62 -11.30
N LYS A 502 29.76 18.37 -12.56
CA LYS A 502 29.04 18.81 -13.76
C LYS A 502 28.16 17.72 -14.37
N ASP A 503 28.08 16.56 -13.73
CA ASP A 503 27.40 15.36 -14.24
C ASP A 503 27.92 14.91 -15.63
N GLU A 504 29.21 15.12 -15.91
CA GLU A 504 29.82 14.69 -17.18
C GLU A 504 29.71 13.16 -17.33
N ASN A 505 29.48 12.69 -18.57
CA ASN A 505 29.46 11.27 -18.95
C ASN A 505 28.37 10.38 -18.28
N ARG A 506 27.20 10.96 -17.98
CA ARG A 506 25.98 10.25 -17.53
C ARG A 506 25.58 9.12 -18.48
N ARG A 507 25.06 8.02 -17.92
CA ARG A 507 24.51 6.85 -18.62
C ARG A 507 23.08 6.59 -18.19
N ASP A 508 22.24 6.16 -19.14
CA ASP A 508 20.94 5.57 -18.83
C ASP A 508 21.15 4.11 -18.40
N TYR A 509 20.95 3.84 -17.11
CA TYR A 509 21.29 2.55 -16.49
C TYR A 509 20.08 1.75 -15.98
N PHE A 510 18.94 2.43 -15.80
CA PHE A 510 17.65 1.83 -15.49
C PHE A 510 16.60 2.48 -16.38
N VAL A 511 16.11 1.75 -17.38
CA VAL A 511 15.28 2.31 -18.47
C VAL A 511 13.97 1.55 -18.58
N GLY A 512 12.85 2.25 -18.42
CA GLY A 512 11.50 1.66 -18.43
C GLY A 512 10.78 1.85 -17.11
N ASP A 513 9.59 1.26 -17.01
CA ASP A 513 8.59 1.57 -15.97
C ASP A 513 7.93 0.30 -15.38
N ALA A 514 8.66 -0.81 -15.36
CA ALA A 514 8.19 -2.09 -14.81
C ALA A 514 7.92 -2.05 -13.29
N LEU A 515 8.45 -1.06 -12.55
CA LEU A 515 8.15 -0.95 -11.12
C LEU A 515 6.72 -0.46 -10.85
N THR A 516 6.15 0.38 -11.73
CA THR A 516 4.78 0.90 -11.53
C THR A 516 3.73 0.17 -12.37
N ASP A 517 4.16 -0.58 -13.39
CA ASP A 517 3.31 -1.27 -14.35
C ASP A 517 3.81 -2.71 -14.58
N SER A 518 3.03 -3.68 -14.09
CA SER A 518 3.36 -5.11 -14.16
C SER A 518 3.36 -5.71 -15.57
N THR A 519 2.88 -4.97 -16.57
CA THR A 519 2.88 -5.40 -17.97
C THR A 519 4.14 -5.00 -18.74
N LYS A 520 4.97 -4.12 -18.17
CA LYS A 520 6.17 -3.58 -18.83
C LYS A 520 7.45 -4.36 -18.51
N THR A 521 8.50 -4.04 -19.26
CA THR A 521 9.88 -4.43 -18.96
C THR A 521 10.73 -3.19 -18.71
N SER A 522 11.52 -3.18 -17.64
CA SER A 522 12.63 -2.24 -17.44
C SER A 522 13.95 -2.94 -17.75
N LYS A 523 14.85 -2.24 -18.43
CA LYS A 523 16.21 -2.68 -18.71
C LYS A 523 17.16 -2.19 -17.62
N ILE A 524 18.05 -3.05 -17.16
CA ILE A 524 19.14 -2.74 -16.23
C ILE A 524 20.45 -2.86 -17.01
N MET A 525 21.11 -1.75 -17.27
CA MET A 525 22.23 -1.71 -18.20
C MET A 525 23.55 -1.99 -17.47
N VAL A 526 24.26 -3.00 -17.96
CA VAL A 526 25.63 -3.38 -17.59
C VAL A 526 26.53 -3.14 -18.79
N GLU A 527 27.77 -2.75 -18.57
CA GLU A 527 28.69 -2.42 -19.65
C GLU A 527 29.21 -3.67 -20.34
N ALA A 528 29.27 -3.67 -21.68
CA ALA A 528 30.00 -4.69 -22.44
C ALA A 528 31.47 -4.28 -22.51
N LEU A 529 32.33 -4.89 -21.68
CA LEU A 529 33.76 -4.61 -21.70
C LEU A 529 34.42 -5.24 -22.93
N THR A 530 35.46 -4.60 -23.44
CA THR A 530 36.32 -5.15 -24.51
C THR A 530 37.69 -5.55 -23.96
N TYR A 531 38.41 -6.40 -24.70
CA TYR A 531 39.71 -6.93 -24.27
C TYR A 531 40.86 -5.93 -24.45
N GLU A 532 41.94 -6.16 -23.70
CA GLU A 532 43.11 -5.29 -23.63
C GLU A 532 44.37 -5.90 -24.25
N GLU A 533 45.45 -5.14 -24.45
CA GLU A 533 46.65 -5.69 -25.08
C GLU A 533 47.24 -6.85 -24.23
N GLY A 534 47.11 -8.06 -24.75
CA GLY A 534 47.52 -9.31 -24.09
C GLY A 534 46.37 -10.19 -23.58
N GLU A 535 45.13 -9.68 -23.48
CA GLU A 535 44.04 -10.40 -22.80
C GLU A 535 43.14 -11.27 -23.71
N PHE A 536 43.28 -11.20 -25.03
CA PHE A 536 42.37 -11.87 -25.98
C PHE A 536 42.20 -13.39 -25.75
N THR A 537 43.23 -14.05 -25.23
CA THR A 537 43.22 -15.48 -24.91
C THR A 537 42.69 -15.82 -23.52
N ASP A 538 42.48 -14.81 -22.66
CA ASP A 538 42.06 -15.00 -21.28
C ASP A 538 40.55 -15.32 -21.17
N ASN A 539 40.16 -15.87 -20.03
CA ASN A 539 38.74 -16.07 -19.68
C ASN A 539 38.06 -14.70 -19.47
N LYS A 540 37.01 -14.41 -20.27
CA LYS A 540 36.25 -13.15 -20.22
C LYS A 540 35.59 -12.92 -18.86
N PHE A 541 34.96 -13.95 -18.30
CA PHE A 541 34.20 -13.82 -17.05
C PHE A 541 35.09 -13.34 -15.90
N SER A 542 36.28 -13.93 -15.73
CA SER A 542 37.28 -13.55 -14.73
C SER A 542 37.67 -12.06 -14.83
N LYS A 543 37.91 -11.56 -16.05
CA LYS A 543 38.19 -10.14 -16.31
C LYS A 543 36.99 -9.26 -15.99
N GLU A 544 35.79 -9.64 -16.43
CA GLU A 544 34.57 -8.89 -16.15
C GLU A 544 34.24 -8.83 -14.66
N ASN A 545 34.37 -9.94 -13.92
CA ASN A 545 34.15 -10.01 -12.48
C ASN A 545 35.13 -9.11 -11.69
N GLY A 546 36.38 -9.02 -12.15
CA GLY A 546 37.39 -8.11 -11.61
C GLY A 546 37.10 -6.63 -11.87
N ARG A 547 36.42 -6.29 -12.98
CA ARG A 547 36.24 -4.91 -13.47
C ARG A 547 34.84 -4.32 -13.23
N LEU A 548 33.79 -5.15 -13.25
CA LEU A 548 32.39 -4.73 -13.15
C LEU A 548 31.87 -4.75 -11.71
N ASN A 549 30.90 -3.87 -11.48
CA ASN A 549 29.99 -3.92 -10.34
C ASN A 549 28.69 -4.55 -10.81
N ARG A 550 28.15 -5.51 -10.04
CA ARG A 550 26.74 -5.91 -10.17
C ARG A 550 25.87 -4.65 -10.07
N PRO A 551 24.80 -4.50 -10.86
CA PRO A 551 23.90 -3.36 -10.73
C PRO A 551 23.42 -3.19 -9.30
N LEU A 552 23.13 -1.96 -8.92
CA LEU A 552 22.61 -1.61 -7.62
C LEU A 552 21.50 -0.58 -7.84
N ILE A 553 20.31 -0.85 -7.30
CA ILE A 553 19.12 -0.03 -7.53
C ILE A 553 18.35 0.05 -6.20
N PRO A 554 18.11 1.26 -5.65
CA PRO A 554 17.20 1.42 -4.53
C PRO A 554 15.76 1.13 -4.97
N ILE A 555 15.09 0.23 -4.27
CA ILE A 555 13.68 -0.11 -4.49
C ILE A 555 12.91 0.21 -3.21
N GLU A 556 11.75 0.83 -3.36
CA GLU A 556 10.88 1.23 -2.26
C GLU A 556 9.44 0.81 -2.49
N ALA A 557 8.74 0.61 -1.38
CA ALA A 557 7.32 0.33 -1.27
C ALA A 557 6.65 1.48 -0.49
N GLU A 558 5.78 2.27 -1.12
CA GLU A 558 4.88 3.18 -0.42
C GLU A 558 3.65 2.41 0.08
N VAL A 559 3.37 2.48 1.38
CA VAL A 559 2.19 1.86 1.99
C VAL A 559 1.06 2.89 2.11
N LEU A 560 -0.11 2.56 1.58
CA LEU A 560 -1.29 3.43 1.59
C LEU A 560 -2.30 2.96 2.64
N LEU A 561 -3.02 3.90 3.24
CA LEU A 561 -4.12 3.63 4.16
C LEU A 561 -5.47 3.66 3.43
N LYS A 562 -6.48 3.05 4.04
CA LYS A 562 -7.85 3.00 3.58
C LYS A 562 -8.66 4.14 4.20
N LYS A 563 -9.31 4.96 3.37
CA LYS A 563 -10.23 6.02 3.82
C LYS A 563 -11.60 5.47 4.18
N LYS A 564 -12.44 6.28 4.84
CA LYS A 564 -13.87 5.99 5.12
C LYS A 564 -14.67 5.50 3.89
N ASP A 565 -14.31 5.98 2.70
CA ASP A 565 -14.95 5.63 1.41
C ASP A 565 -14.29 4.42 0.71
N ASP A 566 -13.64 3.56 1.50
CA ASP A 566 -12.83 2.41 1.10
C ASP A 566 -11.61 2.71 0.21
N SER A 567 -11.38 3.94 -0.25
CA SER A 567 -10.34 4.23 -1.26
C SER A 567 -8.96 4.57 -0.69
N ALA A 568 -7.91 4.31 -1.47
CA ALA A 568 -6.51 4.46 -1.07
C ALA A 568 -6.10 5.92 -0.84
N VAL A 569 -5.30 6.17 0.21
CA VAL A 569 -4.64 7.46 0.42
C VAL A 569 -3.24 7.35 1.02
N SER A 570 -2.35 8.27 0.66
CA SER A 570 -1.04 8.39 1.30
C SER A 570 -1.18 9.14 2.61
N SER A 571 -1.10 8.41 3.73
CA SER A 571 -0.95 8.99 5.08
C SER A 571 0.33 8.46 5.74
N PRO A 572 1.51 8.95 5.34
CA PRO A 572 2.79 8.38 5.77
C PRO A 572 3.03 8.44 7.28
N LYS A 573 2.33 9.32 8.01
CA LYS A 573 2.39 9.43 9.47
C LYS A 573 1.54 8.39 10.21
N GLY A 574 0.51 7.84 9.55
CA GLY A 574 -0.40 6.83 10.10
C GLY A 574 -0.10 5.38 9.68
N VAL A 575 0.99 5.14 8.92
CA VAL A 575 1.38 3.78 8.50
C VAL A 575 1.95 2.95 9.65
N GLY A 576 2.75 3.57 10.54
CA GLY A 576 3.51 2.82 11.55
C GLY A 576 4.62 1.94 10.94
N PRO A 577 5.25 1.05 11.74
CA PRO A 577 6.30 0.14 11.28
C PRO A 577 5.72 -1.07 10.52
N ALA A 578 5.07 -0.82 9.39
CA ALA A 578 4.50 -1.85 8.52
C ALA A 578 5.61 -2.75 7.95
N ARG A 579 5.55 -4.06 8.18
CA ARG A 579 6.53 -5.01 7.63
C ARG A 579 6.17 -5.32 6.17
N ILE A 580 7.11 -5.05 5.27
CA ILE A 580 7.04 -5.44 3.86
C ILE A 580 8.01 -6.61 3.62
N ASN A 581 7.45 -7.76 3.26
CA ASN A 581 8.15 -8.91 2.73
C ASN A 581 8.47 -8.65 1.25
N TRP A 582 9.70 -8.95 0.84
CA TRP A 582 10.16 -8.88 -0.54
C TRP A 582 10.37 -10.28 -1.08
N ARG A 583 9.66 -10.61 -2.16
CA ARG A 583 9.82 -11.87 -2.92
C ARG A 583 10.39 -11.56 -4.29
N PHE A 584 11.09 -12.56 -4.85
CA PHE A 584 11.70 -12.47 -6.17
C PHE A 584 11.28 -13.70 -6.98
N SER A 585 10.93 -13.47 -8.25
CA SER A 585 10.74 -14.55 -9.22
C SER A 585 11.67 -14.37 -10.42
N ASP A 586 12.10 -15.50 -10.94
CA ASP A 586 12.96 -15.71 -12.12
C ASP A 586 12.01 -16.24 -13.21
N PRO A 587 11.54 -15.41 -14.16
CA PRO A 587 10.69 -15.85 -15.26
C PRO A 587 11.52 -16.31 -16.46
N ASP A 588 11.16 -17.45 -17.06
CA ASP A 588 11.82 -18.01 -18.26
C ASP A 588 12.02 -16.99 -19.40
N GLU A 589 13.24 -16.91 -19.94
CA GLU A 589 13.57 -16.13 -21.13
C GLU A 589 12.74 -16.55 -22.37
N ASP A 590 12.22 -15.56 -23.09
CA ASP A 590 11.62 -15.76 -24.42
C ASP A 590 12.71 -16.00 -25.50
N LEU A 591 12.86 -17.26 -25.90
CA LEU A 591 13.75 -17.70 -26.97
C LEU A 591 13.09 -17.72 -28.36
N THR A 592 11.92 -17.10 -28.57
CA THR A 592 11.33 -16.96 -29.91
C THR A 592 12.14 -16.09 -30.89
N PRO A 593 12.92 -15.06 -30.47
CA PRO A 593 13.80 -14.30 -31.37
C PRO A 593 15.06 -15.04 -31.82
N GLN A 594 15.37 -16.20 -31.22
CA GLN A 594 16.59 -16.97 -31.50
C GLN A 594 16.47 -17.81 -32.77
N TYR A 595 17.61 -18.02 -33.43
CA TYR A 595 17.70 -18.80 -34.65
C TYR A 595 17.30 -20.28 -34.45
N THR A 596 16.42 -20.74 -35.34
CA THR A 596 15.97 -22.14 -35.43
C THR A 596 16.48 -22.76 -36.73
N SER A 597 16.87 -24.04 -36.69
CA SER A 597 17.39 -24.74 -37.87
C SER A 597 16.37 -24.83 -39.00
N THR A 598 16.72 -24.28 -40.17
CA THR A 598 16.02 -24.53 -41.43
C THR A 598 16.94 -25.22 -42.44
N ALA A 599 16.39 -25.70 -43.56
CA ALA A 599 17.19 -26.36 -44.60
C ALA A 599 18.11 -25.39 -45.37
N THR A 600 17.75 -24.11 -45.44
CA THR A 600 18.51 -23.04 -46.11
C THR A 600 19.42 -22.28 -45.15
N GLU A 601 18.98 -22.13 -43.91
CA GLU A 601 19.67 -21.44 -42.82
C GLU A 601 19.67 -22.36 -41.59
N PRO A 602 20.56 -23.37 -41.56
CA PRO A 602 20.69 -24.23 -40.39
C PRO A 602 21.34 -23.45 -39.25
N SER A 603 20.84 -23.70 -38.04
CA SER A 603 21.30 -23.07 -36.81
C SER A 603 20.84 -23.93 -35.64
N LEU A 604 21.70 -24.11 -34.65
CA LEU A 604 21.36 -24.80 -33.40
C LEU A 604 21.45 -23.88 -32.19
N THR A 605 21.71 -22.59 -32.41
CA THR A 605 21.77 -21.52 -31.40
C THR A 605 20.61 -21.58 -30.40
N LYS A 606 19.34 -21.65 -30.83
CA LYS A 606 18.21 -21.79 -29.90
C LYS A 606 18.27 -23.10 -29.09
N LYS A 607 18.59 -24.24 -29.72
CA LYS A 607 18.69 -25.54 -29.07
C LYS A 607 19.79 -25.56 -28.01
N TYR A 608 20.92 -24.90 -28.30
CA TYR A 608 22.02 -24.71 -27.34
C TYR A 608 21.56 -23.89 -26.12
N LEU A 609 20.94 -22.74 -26.36
CA LEU A 609 20.44 -21.87 -25.28
C LEU A 609 19.41 -22.60 -24.41
N GLU A 610 18.45 -23.31 -25.01
CA GLU A 610 17.49 -24.16 -24.28
C GLU A 610 18.14 -25.27 -23.43
N LYS A 611 19.34 -25.75 -23.81
CA LYS A 611 20.12 -26.77 -23.08
C LYS A 611 20.87 -26.12 -21.91
N ALA A 612 21.48 -24.95 -22.13
CA ALA A 612 22.23 -24.20 -21.11
C ALA A 612 21.34 -23.58 -20.02
N LEU A 613 20.19 -23.01 -20.40
CA LEU A 613 19.24 -22.37 -19.49
C LEU A 613 18.55 -23.36 -18.52
N LYS A 614 18.60 -24.66 -18.84
CA LYS A 614 18.13 -25.77 -17.98
C LYS A 614 19.20 -26.30 -17.01
N LEU A 615 20.45 -25.83 -17.09
CA LEU A 615 21.51 -26.26 -16.19
C LEU A 615 21.17 -25.93 -14.72
N ASN A 616 21.67 -26.77 -13.81
CA ASN A 616 21.45 -26.68 -12.36
C ASN A 616 19.97 -26.58 -11.93
N GLY A 617 19.05 -27.13 -12.73
CA GLY A 617 17.62 -27.14 -12.41
C GLY A 617 16.90 -25.83 -12.76
N GLY A 618 17.34 -25.15 -13.82
CA GLY A 618 16.57 -24.10 -14.49
C GLY A 618 15.39 -24.65 -15.30
N ARG A 619 14.42 -23.80 -15.61
CA ARG A 619 13.16 -24.07 -16.32
C ARG A 619 12.44 -25.31 -15.77
N THR A 620 12.45 -25.48 -14.45
CA THR A 620 11.84 -26.62 -13.75
C THR A 620 11.04 -26.17 -12.54
N GLY A 621 9.74 -26.46 -12.56
CA GLY A 621 8.82 -26.02 -11.50
C GLY A 621 8.69 -24.50 -11.48
N SER A 622 9.08 -23.89 -10.37
CA SER A 622 9.12 -22.42 -10.16
C SER A 622 10.53 -21.82 -10.33
N ASN A 623 11.52 -22.62 -10.73
CA ASN A 623 12.86 -22.11 -11.04
C ASN A 623 12.88 -21.66 -12.51
N GLY A 624 13.15 -20.38 -12.77
CA GLY A 624 13.27 -19.83 -14.13
C GLY A 624 14.59 -20.18 -14.78
N ASP A 625 15.27 -19.25 -15.44
CA ASP A 625 16.52 -19.51 -16.16
C ASP A 625 17.68 -18.52 -15.97
N ASN A 626 17.57 -17.61 -15.01
CA ASN A 626 18.70 -16.81 -14.53
C ASN A 626 19.98 -17.62 -14.35
N CYS A 627 21.11 -17.04 -14.76
CA CYS A 627 22.38 -17.74 -14.78
C CYS A 627 22.76 -18.31 -13.39
N PRO A 628 23.08 -19.62 -13.29
CA PRO A 628 23.63 -20.22 -12.07
C PRO A 628 24.93 -19.54 -11.61
N ALA A 629 25.13 -19.50 -10.30
CA ALA A 629 26.33 -18.91 -9.68
C ALA A 629 27.63 -19.59 -10.15
N ASP A 630 27.59 -20.89 -10.46
CA ASP A 630 28.72 -21.65 -11.00
C ASP A 630 29.16 -21.15 -12.39
N PHE A 631 28.27 -20.49 -13.14
CA PHE A 631 28.55 -19.95 -14.48
C PHE A 631 28.59 -18.41 -14.50
N GLY A 632 28.82 -17.79 -13.34
CA GLY A 632 29.01 -16.34 -13.20
C GLY A 632 27.75 -15.51 -12.94
N GLY A 633 26.58 -16.15 -12.87
CA GLY A 633 25.34 -15.52 -12.45
C GLY A 633 25.20 -15.43 -10.93
N ILE A 634 23.96 -15.46 -10.45
CA ILE A 634 23.68 -15.38 -9.00
C ILE A 634 22.78 -16.49 -8.49
N ARG A 635 22.17 -17.28 -9.38
CA ARG A 635 21.23 -18.31 -8.99
C ARG A 635 21.92 -19.45 -8.24
N LYS A 636 21.50 -19.71 -7.01
CA LYS A 636 22.06 -20.76 -6.15
C LYS A 636 21.14 -21.99 -6.16
N THR A 637 21.24 -22.82 -5.12
CA THR A 637 20.25 -23.88 -4.90
C THR A 637 18.86 -23.26 -4.64
N PRO A 638 17.75 -23.93 -4.99
CA PRO A 638 16.39 -23.44 -4.72
C PRO A 638 16.04 -23.23 -3.22
N ALA A 639 16.95 -23.57 -2.30
CA ALA A 639 16.79 -23.31 -0.88
C ALA A 639 17.13 -21.85 -0.49
N ASP A 640 18.10 -21.23 -1.17
CA ASP A 640 18.73 -19.95 -0.77
C ASP A 640 18.51 -18.79 -1.76
N ASP A 641 17.90 -19.07 -2.91
CA ASP A 641 17.88 -18.13 -4.05
C ASP A 641 17.08 -16.84 -3.80
N TRP A 642 16.04 -16.93 -2.97
CA TRP A 642 15.11 -15.86 -2.58
C TRP A 642 15.76 -14.62 -1.93
N LYS A 643 17.05 -14.68 -1.56
CA LYS A 643 17.84 -13.54 -1.06
C LYS A 643 19.06 -13.19 -1.92
N ALA A 644 19.36 -13.95 -2.98
CA ALA A 644 20.50 -13.71 -3.86
C ALA A 644 20.54 -12.32 -4.54
N PRO A 645 19.39 -11.69 -4.92
CA PRO A 645 19.39 -10.38 -5.56
C PRO A 645 19.27 -9.20 -4.59
N VAL A 646 19.59 -9.37 -3.30
CA VAL A 646 19.40 -8.33 -2.26
C VAL A 646 20.66 -8.08 -1.44
N VAL A 647 20.89 -6.81 -1.07
CA VAL A 647 21.87 -6.43 -0.05
C VAL A 647 21.19 -6.36 1.33
N LEU A 648 21.65 -7.20 2.27
CA LEU A 648 21.11 -7.26 3.64
C LEU A 648 21.69 -6.16 4.55
N GLY A 649 20.96 -5.87 5.62
CA GLY A 649 21.28 -4.91 6.67
C GLY A 649 21.07 -3.45 6.26
N LYS A 650 21.62 -2.53 7.06
CA LYS A 650 21.51 -1.07 6.89
C LYS A 650 22.45 -0.56 5.80
N LYS A 651 22.09 -0.83 4.54
CA LYS A 651 22.83 -0.35 3.35
C LYS A 651 22.07 0.69 2.54
N LEU A 652 20.75 0.79 2.69
CA LEU A 652 19.95 1.91 2.20
C LEU A 652 19.22 2.51 3.40
N GLU A 653 19.77 3.58 3.98
CA GLU A 653 19.11 4.24 5.10
C GLU A 653 17.72 4.80 4.68
N PRO A 654 16.71 4.72 5.55
CA PRO A 654 16.76 4.23 6.94
C PRO A 654 16.54 2.72 7.12
N PHE A 655 16.39 1.96 6.04
CA PHE A 655 15.89 0.59 6.07
C PHE A 655 16.93 -0.41 6.58
N ASP A 656 16.49 -1.33 7.44
CA ASP A 656 17.27 -2.44 7.96
C ASP A 656 16.73 -3.75 7.37
N VAL A 657 17.35 -4.20 6.27
CA VAL A 657 16.88 -5.35 5.49
C VAL A 657 17.28 -6.66 6.18
N LYS A 658 16.29 -7.43 6.63
CA LYS A 658 16.47 -8.66 7.41
C LYS A 658 16.00 -9.87 6.62
N GLU A 659 16.38 -11.06 7.07
CA GLU A 659 15.91 -12.31 6.49
C GLU A 659 14.91 -13.02 7.43
N ASP A 660 13.91 -13.68 6.84
CA ASP A 660 12.99 -14.60 7.48
C ASP A 660 13.02 -15.92 6.70
N SER A 661 13.93 -16.81 7.13
CA SER A 661 14.14 -18.11 6.49
C SER A 661 12.95 -19.07 6.64
N GLY A 662 12.03 -18.79 7.57
CA GLY A 662 10.81 -19.58 7.75
C GLY A 662 9.81 -19.32 6.61
N GLN A 663 9.66 -18.06 6.21
CA GLN A 663 8.82 -17.65 5.07
C GLN A 663 9.58 -17.60 3.73
N LYS A 664 10.91 -17.77 3.75
CA LYS A 664 11.83 -17.57 2.61
C LYS A 664 11.67 -16.19 1.96
N VAL A 665 11.69 -15.15 2.79
CA VAL A 665 11.62 -13.75 2.37
C VAL A 665 12.71 -12.93 3.04
N VAL A 666 13.17 -11.89 2.35
CA VAL A 666 13.80 -10.76 3.03
C VAL A 666 12.74 -9.71 3.31
N TYR A 667 12.87 -8.93 4.38
CA TYR A 667 11.88 -7.94 4.75
C TYR A 667 12.52 -6.66 5.30
N SER A 668 11.77 -5.58 5.24
CA SER A 668 12.09 -4.30 5.86
C SER A 668 10.81 -3.68 6.42
N GLU A 669 10.90 -3.00 7.57
CA GLU A 669 9.77 -2.24 8.11
C GLU A 669 9.73 -0.83 7.51
N ALA A 670 8.52 -0.27 7.42
CA ALA A 670 8.31 1.09 6.98
C ALA A 670 8.91 2.10 7.96
N ALA A 671 9.50 3.18 7.44
CA ALA A 671 10.16 4.18 8.28
C ALA A 671 9.15 4.98 9.11
N THR A 672 9.49 5.21 10.38
CA THR A 672 8.63 5.88 11.38
C THR A 672 9.30 7.04 12.11
N ASP A 673 10.58 7.32 11.84
CA ASP A 673 11.29 8.46 12.41
C ASP A 673 11.01 9.72 11.56
N ARG A 674 10.12 10.58 12.07
CA ARG A 674 9.70 11.80 11.39
C ARG A 674 10.72 12.93 11.45
N ASP A 675 11.64 12.86 12.42
CA ASP A 675 12.61 13.91 12.68
C ASP A 675 13.91 13.62 11.91
N LYS A 676 14.27 12.33 11.76
CA LYS A 676 15.39 11.88 10.93
C LYS A 676 15.03 11.71 9.45
N ASP A 677 13.94 11.00 9.15
CA ASP A 677 13.64 10.49 7.80
C ASP A 677 12.28 10.95 7.24
N PRO A 678 11.92 12.26 7.31
CA PRO A 678 10.56 12.75 7.03
C PRO A 678 10.05 12.45 5.61
N LYS A 679 10.95 12.29 4.63
CA LYS A 679 10.62 11.94 3.24
C LYS A 679 10.36 10.45 3.01
N ARG A 680 10.81 9.59 3.93
CA ARG A 680 10.72 8.12 3.81
C ARG A 680 9.63 7.52 4.70
N LEU A 681 8.98 8.35 5.53
CA LEU A 681 7.86 7.94 6.39
C LEU A 681 6.82 7.11 5.64
N GLY A 682 6.38 6.01 6.26
CA GLY A 682 5.37 5.11 5.69
C GLY A 682 5.83 4.33 4.45
N ARG A 683 7.13 4.37 4.11
CA ARG A 683 7.74 3.55 3.06
C ARG A 683 8.70 2.55 3.65
N ALA A 684 8.80 1.38 3.03
CA ALA A 684 9.86 0.40 3.25
C ALA A 684 10.77 0.32 2.01
N GLY A 685 11.97 -0.25 2.10
CA GLY A 685 12.86 -0.35 0.93
C GLY A 685 14.13 -1.18 1.15
N PHE A 686 14.84 -1.44 0.06
CA PHE A 686 16.07 -2.22 0.01
C PHE A 686 16.95 -1.85 -1.20
N LEU A 687 18.19 -2.37 -1.24
CA LEU A 687 19.00 -2.33 -2.45
C LEU A 687 18.85 -3.63 -3.23
N PHE A 688 18.21 -3.53 -4.38
CA PHE A 688 18.18 -4.60 -5.38
C PHE A 688 19.52 -4.67 -6.09
N ARG A 689 20.05 -5.89 -6.20
CA ARG A 689 21.37 -6.21 -6.73
C ARG A 689 21.29 -7.45 -7.63
N PRO A 690 20.86 -7.34 -8.90
CA PRO A 690 20.81 -8.47 -9.84
C PRO A 690 22.23 -8.96 -10.22
N SER A 691 22.32 -9.93 -11.13
CA SER A 691 23.59 -10.40 -11.70
C SER A 691 24.21 -9.38 -12.69
N ASN A 692 25.38 -9.71 -13.25
CA ASN A 692 25.96 -9.03 -14.41
C ASN A 692 25.60 -9.70 -15.75
N VAL A 693 24.79 -10.77 -15.72
CA VAL A 693 24.56 -11.63 -16.88
C VAL A 693 23.36 -11.11 -17.66
N ALA A 694 23.56 -10.80 -18.93
CA ALA A 694 22.46 -10.29 -19.75
C ALA A 694 21.49 -11.39 -20.15
N GLY A 695 20.20 -11.05 -20.17
CA GLY A 695 19.10 -12.00 -20.29
C GLY A 695 18.54 -12.46 -18.95
N ASP A 696 19.27 -12.30 -17.83
CA ASP A 696 18.71 -12.55 -16.51
C ASP A 696 17.54 -11.59 -16.24
N ASP A 697 16.41 -12.16 -15.84
CA ASP A 697 15.15 -11.49 -15.56
C ASP A 697 14.74 -11.63 -14.09
N TYR A 698 14.14 -10.58 -13.56
CA TYR A 698 13.62 -10.58 -12.19
C TYR A 698 12.25 -9.91 -12.16
N LYS A 699 11.35 -10.43 -11.33
CA LYS A 699 10.25 -9.62 -10.77
C LYS A 699 10.43 -9.46 -9.27
N ILE A 700 9.87 -8.40 -8.72
CA ILE A 700 9.89 -8.06 -7.31
C ILE A 700 8.45 -7.96 -6.82
N THR A 701 8.09 -8.74 -5.80
CA THR A 701 6.81 -8.60 -5.09
C THR A 701 7.04 -7.93 -3.74
N ALA A 702 6.29 -6.87 -3.45
CA ALA A 702 6.20 -6.28 -2.12
C ALA A 702 4.88 -6.71 -1.47
N GLU A 703 4.97 -7.54 -0.42
CA GLU A 703 3.85 -8.13 0.32
C GLU A 703 3.79 -7.53 1.73
N LEU A 704 2.64 -7.03 2.15
CA LEU A 704 2.40 -6.60 3.53
C LEU A 704 2.14 -7.82 4.44
N ASP A 705 2.94 -7.98 5.50
CA ASP A 705 2.83 -9.10 6.44
C ASP A 705 2.78 -8.64 7.91
N PHE A 706 2.05 -9.37 8.74
CA PHE A 706 1.87 -9.13 10.17
C PHE A 706 2.63 -10.12 11.06
N THR A 707 3.51 -10.95 10.49
CA THR A 707 4.36 -11.88 11.25
C THR A 707 5.21 -11.16 12.30
N GLY A 708 5.08 -11.60 13.55
CA GLY A 708 5.69 -10.97 14.73
C GLY A 708 4.75 -10.07 15.54
N ARG A 709 3.54 -9.77 15.04
CA ARG A 709 2.52 -9.01 15.78
C ARG A 709 1.65 -9.96 16.62
N GLY A 710 1.40 -9.60 17.88
CA GLY A 710 0.57 -10.41 18.80
C GLY A 710 -0.90 -10.53 18.36
N ASN A 711 -1.39 -9.53 17.63
CA ASN A 711 -2.73 -9.44 17.05
C ASN A 711 -2.78 -9.85 15.56
N LYS A 712 -1.83 -10.65 15.07
CA LYS A 712 -1.76 -11.05 13.64
C LYS A 712 -3.11 -11.53 13.09
N ALA A 713 -3.84 -12.38 13.84
CA ALA A 713 -5.13 -12.91 13.40
C ALA A 713 -6.23 -11.83 13.25
N ASP A 714 -6.27 -10.85 14.16
CA ASP A 714 -7.21 -9.72 14.05
C ASP A 714 -6.88 -8.85 12.84
N LEU A 715 -5.58 -8.57 12.63
CA LEU A 715 -5.10 -7.80 11.48
C LEU A 715 -5.37 -8.52 10.15
N GLU A 716 -5.10 -9.82 10.06
CA GLU A 716 -5.39 -10.62 8.86
C GLU A 716 -6.90 -10.64 8.57
N LYS A 717 -7.74 -10.88 9.59
CA LYS A 717 -9.20 -10.83 9.47
C LYS A 717 -9.70 -9.45 9.00
N ALA A 718 -9.18 -8.37 9.57
CA ALA A 718 -9.54 -6.99 9.24
C ALA A 718 -9.20 -6.59 7.79
N HIS A 719 -8.15 -7.19 7.21
CA HIS A 719 -7.75 -6.98 5.81
C HIS A 719 -8.29 -8.07 4.86
N GLY A 720 -9.20 -8.94 5.32
CA GLY A 720 -9.79 -10.00 4.48
C GLY A 720 -8.84 -11.15 4.12
N VAL A 721 -7.71 -11.29 4.83
CA VAL A 721 -6.67 -12.29 4.56
C VAL A 721 -7.11 -13.65 5.12
N THR A 722 -7.61 -14.54 4.25
CA THR A 722 -7.94 -15.94 4.61
C THR A 722 -6.74 -16.86 4.63
N ASP A 723 -5.70 -16.50 3.87
CA ASP A 723 -4.46 -17.24 3.66
C ASP A 723 -3.42 -16.29 3.04
N ASP A 724 -2.15 -16.71 3.00
CA ASP A 724 -1.04 -15.89 2.52
C ASP A 724 -1.24 -15.30 1.11
N SER A 725 -1.99 -15.97 0.21
CA SER A 725 -2.28 -15.46 -1.15
C SER A 725 -3.31 -14.32 -1.21
N LYS A 726 -3.86 -13.93 -0.06
CA LYS A 726 -4.79 -12.81 0.10
C LYS A 726 -4.18 -11.60 0.79
N ARG A 727 -2.89 -11.63 1.14
CA ARG A 727 -2.18 -10.46 1.65
C ARG A 727 -2.16 -9.34 0.61
N LEU A 728 -2.08 -8.10 1.09
CA LEU A 728 -1.94 -6.94 0.21
C LEU A 728 -0.54 -6.94 -0.40
N GLU A 729 -0.47 -7.17 -1.70
CA GLU A 729 0.79 -7.22 -2.44
C GLU A 729 0.75 -6.41 -3.75
N VAL A 730 1.94 -6.16 -4.29
CA VAL A 730 2.15 -5.61 -5.64
C VAL A 730 3.39 -6.27 -6.26
N GLU A 731 3.26 -6.77 -7.49
CA GLU A 731 4.35 -7.36 -8.27
C GLU A 731 4.80 -6.40 -9.37
N SER A 732 6.11 -6.26 -9.57
CA SER A 732 6.68 -5.54 -10.71
C SER A 732 6.49 -6.29 -12.04
N GLY A 733 6.63 -5.57 -13.14
CA GLY A 733 6.94 -6.14 -14.44
C GLY A 733 8.37 -6.70 -14.46
N ILE A 734 8.83 -7.09 -15.64
CA ILE A 734 10.16 -7.72 -15.79
C ILE A 734 11.28 -6.68 -15.64
N LEU A 735 12.26 -6.97 -14.81
CA LEU A 735 13.51 -6.23 -14.66
C LEU A 735 14.63 -7.03 -15.34
N ARG A 736 14.92 -6.72 -16.62
CA ARG A 736 15.86 -7.48 -17.46
C ARG A 736 17.26 -6.89 -17.41
N VAL A 737 18.27 -7.68 -17.06
CA VAL A 737 19.68 -7.29 -17.21
C VAL A 737 20.05 -7.30 -18.70
N ARG A 738 20.67 -6.24 -19.19
CA ARG A 738 21.15 -6.11 -20.57
C ARG A 738 22.57 -5.57 -20.59
N ARG A 739 23.37 -5.98 -21.57
CA ARG A 739 24.65 -5.33 -21.85
C ARG A 739 24.44 -4.11 -22.75
N PHE A 740 25.33 -3.12 -22.67
CA PHE A 740 25.40 -2.04 -23.65
C PHE A 740 26.80 -1.85 -24.22
N ALA A 741 26.85 -1.53 -25.50
CA ALA A 741 28.00 -1.06 -26.25
C ALA A 741 27.57 0.13 -27.14
N ARG A 742 28.53 0.79 -27.80
CA ARG A 742 28.24 1.80 -28.82
C ARG A 742 29.30 1.82 -29.90
N ILE A 743 28.92 2.21 -31.10
CA ILE A 743 29.86 2.62 -32.15
C ILE A 743 30.06 4.14 -32.00
N ALA A 744 31.27 4.57 -31.65
CA ALA A 744 31.56 5.98 -31.42
C ALA A 744 31.96 6.71 -32.72
N VAL A 745 32.76 6.04 -33.56
CA VAL A 745 33.34 6.63 -34.78
C VAL A 745 33.39 5.59 -35.90
N GLU A 746 32.99 6.00 -37.10
CA GLU A 746 33.25 5.31 -38.36
C GLU A 746 34.26 6.14 -39.17
N ILE A 747 35.47 5.61 -39.40
CA ILE A 747 36.51 6.27 -40.18
C ILE A 747 36.49 5.76 -41.61
N GLN A 748 36.35 6.69 -42.56
CA GLN A 748 36.31 6.43 -43.99
C GLN A 748 37.69 6.67 -44.63
N TRP A 749 38.31 5.61 -45.16
CA TRP A 749 39.66 5.62 -45.73
C TRP A 749 39.82 4.76 -47.01
N PRO A 750 39.03 4.99 -48.09
CA PRO A 750 38.04 6.04 -48.31
C PRO A 750 36.64 5.62 -47.82
N ALA A 751 35.60 6.40 -48.13
CA ALA A 751 34.21 5.96 -47.92
C ALA A 751 33.92 4.68 -48.72
N ARG A 752 33.26 3.70 -48.09
CA ARG A 752 32.79 2.48 -48.76
C ARG A 752 31.76 2.80 -49.83
N THR A 753 31.72 1.98 -50.88
CA THR A 753 30.66 2.01 -51.90
C THR A 753 29.43 1.18 -51.54
N ASN A 754 29.54 0.34 -50.51
CA ASN A 754 28.47 -0.49 -49.95
C ASN A 754 28.16 -0.04 -48.50
N SER A 755 26.94 -0.35 -48.04
CA SER A 755 26.50 -0.03 -46.68
C SER A 755 27.18 -0.96 -45.65
N SER A 756 27.48 -0.41 -44.47
CA SER A 756 27.90 -1.17 -43.29
C SER A 756 26.74 -1.96 -42.64
N GLU A 757 25.50 -1.68 -43.06
CA GLU A 757 24.25 -2.32 -42.61
C GLU A 757 24.09 -2.39 -41.08
N TRP A 758 24.41 -1.30 -40.38
CA TRP A 758 24.33 -1.16 -38.92
C TRP A 758 23.11 -1.82 -38.25
N PRO A 759 21.86 -1.75 -38.78
CA PRO A 759 20.71 -2.45 -38.19
C PRO A 759 20.88 -3.97 -38.09
N LYS A 760 21.59 -4.63 -39.01
CA LYS A 760 21.91 -6.07 -38.91
C LYS A 760 22.88 -6.33 -37.76
N VAL A 761 23.95 -5.53 -37.65
CA VAL A 761 24.92 -5.62 -36.54
C VAL A 761 24.20 -5.50 -35.20
N VAL A 762 23.34 -4.48 -35.06
CA VAL A 762 22.51 -4.31 -33.85
C VAL A 762 21.61 -5.52 -33.59
N THR A 763 20.98 -6.08 -34.62
CA THR A 763 20.09 -7.26 -34.50
C THR A 763 20.81 -8.50 -33.99
N GLU A 764 22.04 -8.77 -34.43
CA GLU A 764 22.80 -9.93 -33.97
C GLU A 764 23.25 -9.81 -32.52
N TYR A 765 23.64 -8.61 -32.10
CA TYR A 765 24.00 -8.33 -30.71
C TYR A 765 22.77 -8.28 -29.78
N ASP A 766 21.62 -7.80 -30.26
CA ASP A 766 20.36 -7.75 -29.49
C ASP A 766 19.87 -9.16 -29.10
N LYS A 767 20.06 -10.15 -29.98
CA LYS A 767 19.81 -11.59 -29.69
C LYS A 767 20.72 -12.16 -28.59
N ALA A 768 21.79 -11.46 -28.21
CA ALA A 768 22.60 -11.78 -27.03
C ALA A 768 22.36 -10.82 -25.85
N HIS A 769 21.24 -10.07 -25.88
CA HIS A 769 20.90 -8.99 -24.95
C HIS A 769 21.96 -7.88 -24.85
N VAL A 770 22.78 -7.71 -25.90
CA VAL A 770 23.76 -6.62 -26.02
C VAL A 770 23.15 -5.51 -26.87
N GLU A 771 22.84 -4.38 -26.25
CA GLU A 771 22.33 -3.20 -26.91
C GLU A 771 23.48 -2.37 -27.51
N VAL A 772 23.53 -2.23 -28.83
CA VAL A 772 24.59 -1.49 -29.53
C VAL A 772 24.02 -0.15 -30.02
N ASP A 773 24.41 0.95 -29.38
CA ASP A 773 24.07 2.29 -29.89
C ASP A 773 24.83 2.56 -31.19
N THR A 774 24.06 2.84 -32.24
CA THR A 774 24.51 3.26 -33.57
C THR A 774 23.89 4.61 -34.00
N GLY A 775 23.05 5.21 -33.16
CA GLY A 775 22.37 6.48 -33.45
C GLY A 775 23.27 7.71 -33.27
N SER A 776 24.39 7.56 -32.57
CA SER A 776 25.34 8.64 -32.24
C SER A 776 26.68 8.59 -33.00
N ILE A 777 26.81 7.73 -34.01
CA ILE A 777 28.06 7.51 -34.77
C ILE A 777 28.57 8.79 -35.43
N ALA A 778 29.82 9.16 -35.16
CA ALA A 778 30.54 10.17 -35.94
C ALA A 778 31.21 9.53 -37.16
N VAL A 779 30.64 9.72 -38.36
CA VAL A 779 31.22 9.26 -39.63
C VAL A 779 32.15 10.33 -40.20
N LYS A 780 33.44 10.03 -40.37
CA LYS A 780 34.51 11.01 -40.65
C LYS A 780 35.64 10.45 -41.53
N PRO A 781 36.37 11.27 -42.31
CA PRO A 781 37.55 10.81 -43.04
C PRO A 781 38.76 10.61 -42.12
N ILE A 782 39.71 9.75 -42.50
CA ILE A 782 40.96 9.51 -41.75
C ILE A 782 41.74 10.80 -41.41
N THR A 783 41.68 11.81 -42.28
CA THR A 783 42.41 13.08 -42.13
C THR A 783 41.88 13.99 -41.02
N ASP A 784 40.67 13.74 -40.50
CA ASP A 784 40.16 14.44 -39.31
C ASP A 784 40.86 13.94 -38.03
N PHE A 785 41.37 12.70 -38.02
CA PHE A 785 41.90 12.04 -36.82
C PHE A 785 43.40 11.73 -36.85
N LEU A 786 44.03 11.69 -38.04
CA LEU A 786 45.44 11.36 -38.18
C LEU A 786 46.15 12.41 -39.03
N LYS A 787 47.23 13.00 -38.51
CA LYS A 787 48.03 13.98 -39.25
C LYS A 787 49.02 13.26 -40.18
N GLU A 788 49.34 13.87 -41.32
CA GLU A 788 50.34 13.32 -42.25
C GLU A 788 51.72 13.13 -41.57
N SER A 789 52.09 13.98 -40.61
CA SER A 789 53.33 13.83 -39.83
C SER A 789 53.32 12.57 -38.95
N GLU A 790 52.22 12.31 -38.25
CA GLU A 790 52.03 11.17 -37.36
C GLU A 790 52.03 9.86 -38.16
N TYR A 791 51.31 9.84 -39.28
CA TYR A 791 51.30 8.70 -40.20
C TYR A 791 52.68 8.43 -40.83
N LYS A 792 53.41 9.47 -41.24
CA LYS A 792 54.79 9.37 -41.73
C LYS A 792 55.74 8.78 -40.70
N GLU A 793 55.53 9.10 -39.43
CA GLU A 793 56.29 8.55 -38.30
C GLU A 793 56.04 7.05 -38.14
N ILE A 794 54.78 6.66 -37.93
CA ILE A 794 54.37 5.27 -37.77
C ILE A 794 54.91 4.38 -38.90
N VAL A 795 54.82 4.83 -40.16
CA VAL A 795 55.32 4.08 -41.32
C VAL A 795 56.85 4.06 -41.37
N ALA A 796 57.53 5.18 -41.15
CA ALA A 796 58.98 5.23 -41.32
C ALA A 796 59.76 4.55 -40.17
N ASP A 797 59.17 4.52 -38.98
CA ASP A 797 59.81 3.93 -37.80
C ASP A 797 59.63 2.39 -37.77
N ASN A 798 58.61 1.85 -38.45
CA ASN A 798 58.31 0.41 -38.51
C ASN A 798 58.59 -0.28 -39.87
N THR A 799 58.83 0.47 -40.95
CA THR A 799 59.09 -0.08 -42.30
C THR A 799 60.46 0.38 -42.85
N SER A 800 60.81 -0.04 -44.06
CA SER A 800 62.02 0.44 -44.75
C SER A 800 61.83 1.80 -45.47
N HIS A 801 60.62 2.38 -45.42
CA HIS A 801 60.29 3.62 -46.12
C HIS A 801 60.76 4.86 -45.36
N LYS A 802 61.19 5.90 -46.09
CA LYS A 802 61.66 7.16 -45.48
C LYS A 802 60.51 8.16 -45.39
N LYS A 803 60.42 8.94 -44.31
CA LYS A 803 59.36 9.96 -44.07
C LYS A 803 59.06 10.87 -45.27
N LYS A 804 60.05 11.16 -46.13
CA LYS A 804 59.89 11.98 -47.35
C LYS A 804 59.14 11.31 -48.51
N ASP A 805 59.11 9.97 -48.52
CA ASP A 805 58.58 9.13 -49.60
C ASP A 805 57.18 8.58 -49.25
N VAL A 806 56.74 8.78 -48.00
CA VAL A 806 55.43 8.41 -47.43
C VAL A 806 54.48 9.62 -47.45
N LYS A 807 53.17 9.39 -47.64
CA LYS A 807 52.09 10.38 -47.48
C LYS A 807 50.86 9.74 -46.85
N LEU A 808 50.08 10.49 -46.08
CA LEU A 808 48.74 10.06 -45.68
C LEU A 808 47.80 10.29 -46.87
N ASP A 809 47.51 9.23 -47.62
CA ASP A 809 46.58 9.29 -48.74
C ASP A 809 45.15 9.05 -48.21
N PRO A 810 44.20 9.98 -48.36
CA PRO A 810 42.84 9.82 -47.84
C PRO A 810 42.04 8.70 -48.53
N SER A 811 42.58 8.10 -49.61
CA SER A 811 41.92 7.08 -50.43
C SER A 811 42.59 5.71 -50.43
N SER A 812 43.70 5.53 -49.69
CA SER A 812 44.17 4.19 -49.33
C SER A 812 45.16 4.15 -48.17
N LEU A 813 45.22 3.01 -47.47
CA LEU A 813 46.15 2.72 -46.38
C LEU A 813 47.63 2.81 -46.79
N VAL A 814 48.00 2.37 -47.99
CA VAL A 814 49.41 2.34 -48.44
C VAL A 814 49.81 3.69 -49.06
N GLY A 815 50.42 4.53 -48.23
CA GLY A 815 50.87 5.88 -48.52
C GLY A 815 52.17 6.02 -49.33
N VAL A 816 52.60 4.98 -50.03
CA VAL A 816 53.88 4.92 -50.77
C VAL A 816 53.67 4.43 -52.19
N LYS A 817 54.66 4.66 -53.08
CA LYS A 817 54.59 4.14 -54.45
C LYS A 817 54.67 2.61 -54.46
N LEU A 818 53.63 1.98 -54.99
CA LEU A 818 53.60 0.53 -55.25
C LEU A 818 54.74 0.10 -56.20
N PRO A 819 55.24 -1.15 -56.08
CA PRO A 819 56.21 -1.70 -57.00
C PRO A 819 55.65 -1.74 -58.44
N LYS A 820 56.51 -1.59 -59.45
CA LYS A 820 56.10 -1.74 -60.86
C LYS A 820 56.05 -3.21 -61.25
N GLN A 821 55.04 -3.62 -62.03
CA GLN A 821 54.94 -4.99 -62.55
C GLN A 821 56.16 -5.43 -63.38
N GLY A 822 56.73 -4.55 -64.21
CA GLY A 822 57.90 -4.85 -65.01
C GLY A 822 57.69 -6.07 -65.92
N SER A 823 58.49 -7.12 -65.73
CA SER A 823 58.41 -8.41 -66.44
C SER A 823 57.71 -9.52 -65.64
N MET A 824 57.06 -9.21 -64.51
CA MET A 824 56.36 -10.21 -63.68
C MET A 824 55.04 -10.63 -64.32
N LYS A 825 54.76 -11.94 -64.37
CA LYS A 825 53.43 -12.44 -64.77
C LYS A 825 52.37 -11.93 -63.78
N ALA A 826 51.10 -11.93 -64.19
CA ALA A 826 50.01 -11.43 -63.36
C ALA A 826 49.94 -12.10 -61.97
N SER A 827 50.18 -13.42 -61.88
CA SER A 827 50.27 -14.17 -60.62
C SER A 827 51.36 -13.63 -59.69
N ASP A 828 52.55 -13.46 -60.25
CA ASP A 828 53.77 -13.16 -59.51
C ASP A 828 53.72 -11.70 -59.01
N TYR A 829 53.13 -10.81 -59.81
CA TYR A 829 52.89 -9.43 -59.43
C TYR A 829 51.81 -9.29 -58.34
N ARG A 830 50.72 -10.09 -58.38
CA ARG A 830 49.75 -10.13 -57.27
C ARG A 830 50.40 -10.59 -55.97
N ALA A 831 51.26 -11.62 -56.02
CA ALA A 831 52.01 -12.08 -54.85
C ALA A 831 52.99 -11.01 -54.33
N ALA A 832 53.70 -10.31 -55.24
CA ALA A 832 54.60 -9.21 -54.90
C ALA A 832 53.86 -8.01 -54.28
N LEU A 833 52.70 -7.63 -54.84
CA LEU A 833 51.82 -6.61 -54.24
C LEU A 833 51.36 -7.04 -52.85
N ARG A 834 50.89 -8.28 -52.69
CA ARG A 834 50.46 -8.79 -51.37
C ARG A 834 51.56 -8.72 -50.33
N SER A 835 52.77 -9.19 -50.65
CA SER A 835 53.88 -9.11 -49.71
C SER A 835 54.32 -7.67 -49.43
N PHE A 836 54.24 -6.79 -50.44
CA PHE A 836 54.54 -5.36 -50.26
C PHE A 836 53.54 -4.66 -49.34
N THR A 837 52.24 -4.84 -49.54
CA THR A 837 51.20 -4.12 -48.77
C THR A 837 50.83 -4.79 -47.45
N ASN A 838 51.04 -6.10 -47.33
CA ASN A 838 50.75 -6.84 -46.10
C ASN A 838 52.01 -6.98 -45.24
N ASP A 839 52.84 -8.00 -45.53
CA ASP A 839 53.99 -8.42 -44.72
C ASP A 839 55.02 -7.29 -44.44
N ASN A 840 55.17 -6.37 -45.40
CA ASN A 840 56.15 -5.27 -45.34
C ASN A 840 55.54 -3.89 -45.01
N TYR A 841 54.22 -3.80 -44.83
CA TYR A 841 53.53 -2.54 -44.54
C TYR A 841 52.46 -2.71 -43.44
N TRP A 842 51.31 -3.33 -43.73
CA TRP A 842 50.22 -3.52 -42.77
C TRP A 842 50.68 -4.20 -41.47
N ASP A 843 51.29 -5.39 -41.57
CA ASP A 843 51.78 -6.20 -40.44
C ASP A 843 52.82 -5.48 -39.57
N LYS A 844 53.38 -4.37 -40.07
CA LYS A 844 54.36 -3.53 -39.37
C LYS A 844 53.73 -2.32 -38.66
N ILE A 845 52.59 -1.81 -39.12
CA ILE A 845 52.05 -0.52 -38.67
C ILE A 845 50.75 -0.60 -37.88
N TYR A 846 49.94 -1.67 -38.04
CA TYR A 846 48.56 -1.67 -37.53
C TYR A 846 48.44 -1.39 -36.03
N LYS A 847 49.40 -1.87 -35.22
CA LYS A 847 49.42 -1.65 -33.77
C LYS A 847 49.61 -0.19 -33.39
N ASP A 848 50.65 0.46 -33.92
CA ASP A 848 50.94 1.87 -33.61
C ASP A 848 49.91 2.81 -34.23
N LEU A 849 49.36 2.41 -35.39
CA LEU A 849 48.23 3.08 -36.02
C LEU A 849 46.97 3.01 -35.14
N ARG A 850 46.64 1.84 -34.56
CA ARG A 850 45.59 1.68 -33.54
C ARG A 850 45.83 2.61 -32.36
N LYS A 851 47.03 2.60 -31.77
CA LYS A 851 47.37 3.43 -30.60
C LYS A 851 47.18 4.92 -30.92
N LYS A 852 47.70 5.40 -32.06
CA LYS A 852 47.58 6.81 -32.45
C LYS A 852 46.14 7.24 -32.74
N LEU A 853 45.35 6.37 -33.38
CA LEU A 853 43.93 6.65 -33.66
C LEU A 853 43.11 6.70 -32.37
N SER A 854 43.28 5.73 -31.47
CA SER A 854 42.68 5.74 -30.12
C SER A 854 43.03 7.05 -29.39
N GLU A 855 44.33 7.36 -29.25
CA GLU A 855 44.80 8.56 -28.57
C GLU A 855 44.16 9.84 -29.12
N ASN A 856 43.98 9.96 -30.44
CA ASN A 856 43.44 11.17 -31.06
C ASN A 856 41.91 11.22 -30.94
N ILE A 857 41.21 10.11 -31.15
CA ILE A 857 39.74 10.04 -31.17
C ILE A 857 39.15 10.13 -29.76
N ARG A 858 39.73 9.41 -28.79
CA ARG A 858 39.23 9.33 -27.40
C ARG A 858 39.20 10.67 -26.67
N LYS A 859 39.94 11.67 -27.14
CA LYS A 859 39.95 13.05 -26.60
C LYS A 859 38.67 13.82 -26.96
N GLU A 860 38.07 13.53 -28.11
CA GLU A 860 36.97 14.31 -28.70
C GLU A 860 35.64 13.53 -28.69
N HIS A 861 35.71 12.21 -28.83
CA HIS A 861 34.58 11.29 -28.91
C HIS A 861 34.42 10.43 -27.64
N PRO A 862 33.20 9.94 -27.33
CA PRO A 862 32.99 9.03 -26.19
C PRO A 862 33.69 7.67 -26.39
N THR A 863 33.96 6.96 -25.29
CA THR A 863 34.44 5.57 -25.34
C THR A 863 33.38 4.66 -26.00
N GLY A 864 33.85 3.73 -26.82
CA GLY A 864 33.04 2.91 -27.73
C GLY A 864 33.86 2.45 -28.95
N PHE A 865 33.25 1.70 -29.86
CA PHE A 865 33.96 1.18 -31.03
C PHE A 865 34.42 2.28 -31.99
N ILE A 866 35.64 2.12 -32.49
CA ILE A 866 36.22 2.92 -33.58
C ILE A 866 36.37 1.97 -34.76
N VAL A 867 35.53 2.11 -35.78
CA VAL A 867 35.53 1.23 -36.96
C VAL A 867 36.20 1.95 -38.12
N VAL A 868 37.30 1.39 -38.62
CA VAL A 868 38.15 1.98 -39.66
C VAL A 868 37.98 1.21 -40.96
N ASP A 869 37.22 1.77 -41.88
CA ASP A 869 37.00 1.22 -43.21
C ASP A 869 38.10 1.66 -44.16
N PHE A 870 38.99 0.75 -44.53
CA PHE A 870 40.18 1.10 -45.31
C PHE A 870 40.30 0.33 -46.62
N LEU A 871 40.81 0.99 -47.65
CA LEU A 871 41.25 0.35 -48.89
C LEU A 871 42.76 0.19 -48.86
N THR A 872 43.28 -1.03 -48.98
CA THR A 872 44.72 -1.34 -48.90
C THR A 872 45.59 -0.42 -49.75
N HIS A 873 45.28 -0.29 -51.03
CA HIS A 873 46.01 0.53 -51.98
C HIS A 873 45.11 0.98 -53.13
N HIS A 874 45.50 2.05 -53.83
CA HIS A 874 44.86 2.48 -55.08
C HIS A 874 44.67 1.33 -56.08
N PRO A 875 43.50 1.20 -56.74
CA PRO A 875 43.28 0.20 -57.77
C PRO A 875 44.31 0.26 -58.89
N VAL A 876 44.91 -0.89 -59.24
CA VAL A 876 45.89 -1.01 -60.32
C VAL A 876 45.43 -1.97 -61.41
N ASN A 877 45.79 -1.68 -62.66
CA ASN A 877 45.52 -2.58 -63.78
C ASN A 877 46.71 -3.53 -63.98
N ILE A 878 46.48 -4.84 -63.87
CA ILE A 878 47.52 -5.87 -64.00
C ILE A 878 47.61 -6.36 -65.45
N GLN A 879 48.79 -6.26 -66.05
CA GLN A 879 49.04 -6.81 -67.38
C GLN A 879 49.06 -8.33 -67.33
N THR A 880 48.42 -8.98 -68.30
CA THR A 880 48.17 -10.42 -68.24
C THR A 880 49.48 -11.23 -68.35
N HIS A 881 50.37 -10.87 -69.28
CA HIS A 881 51.66 -11.56 -69.50
C HIS A 881 52.76 -10.62 -70.06
N PRO A 882 53.34 -9.72 -69.25
CA PRO A 882 54.54 -8.98 -69.67
C PRO A 882 55.81 -9.85 -69.61
N PRO A 883 56.88 -9.49 -70.33
CA PRO A 883 56.99 -8.36 -71.26
C PRO A 883 56.40 -8.70 -72.64
N GLY A 884 55.69 -7.74 -73.24
CA GLY A 884 55.18 -7.82 -74.62
C GLY A 884 53.66 -7.91 -74.77
N ASN A 885 52.92 -8.39 -73.76
CA ASN A 885 51.46 -8.35 -73.75
C ASN A 885 50.94 -7.36 -72.70
N THR A 886 50.54 -6.17 -73.16
CA THR A 886 49.97 -5.10 -72.34
C THR A 886 48.46 -5.23 -72.09
N THR A 887 47.80 -6.32 -72.53
CA THR A 887 46.37 -6.50 -72.29
C THR A 887 46.07 -6.74 -70.81
N VAL A 888 44.99 -6.12 -70.35
CA VAL A 888 44.45 -6.24 -69.00
C VAL A 888 43.13 -6.98 -69.14
N SER A 889 42.99 -8.14 -68.49
CA SER A 889 41.73 -8.87 -68.44
C SER A 889 40.75 -8.20 -67.46
N ALA A 890 39.45 -8.50 -67.55
CA ALA A 890 38.46 -7.99 -66.61
C ALA A 890 38.84 -8.33 -65.14
N ALA A 891 39.33 -9.55 -64.89
CA ALA A 891 39.81 -9.99 -63.57
C ALA A 891 41.14 -9.36 -63.11
N ASN A 892 41.76 -8.51 -63.94
CA ASN A 892 42.97 -7.75 -63.64
C ASN A 892 42.75 -6.22 -63.65
N THR A 893 41.54 -5.76 -64.00
CA THR A 893 41.18 -4.33 -64.02
C THR A 893 40.83 -3.88 -62.60
N ASN A 894 41.28 -2.70 -62.18
CA ASN A 894 41.03 -2.14 -60.85
C ASN A 894 41.37 -3.10 -59.70
N TYR A 895 42.44 -3.88 -59.84
CA TYR A 895 42.88 -4.84 -58.82
C TYR A 895 43.36 -4.12 -57.57
N VAL A 896 42.88 -4.58 -56.42
CA VAL A 896 43.39 -4.21 -55.09
C VAL A 896 43.66 -5.50 -54.31
N THR A 897 44.74 -5.50 -53.55
CA THR A 897 45.13 -6.59 -52.65
C THR A 897 44.25 -6.55 -51.41
N TRP A 898 43.64 -7.68 -51.06
CA TRP A 898 43.00 -7.87 -49.76
C TRP A 898 44.06 -8.06 -48.66
N THR A 899 43.97 -7.22 -47.63
CA THR A 899 44.54 -7.40 -46.30
C THR A 899 43.42 -7.80 -45.35
N PHE A 900 43.73 -8.61 -44.33
CA PHE A 900 42.70 -9.14 -43.45
C PHE A 900 42.13 -8.04 -42.53
N SER A 901 40.85 -8.15 -42.21
CA SER A 901 40.18 -7.34 -41.18
C SER A 901 40.65 -7.77 -39.78
N ILE A 902 40.65 -6.86 -38.79
CA ILE A 902 41.09 -7.17 -37.42
C ILE A 902 40.47 -6.26 -36.35
N GLY A 903 39.94 -6.88 -35.29
CA GLY A 903 39.58 -6.28 -34.01
C GLY A 903 40.76 -6.22 -33.03
N LEU A 904 41.06 -5.02 -32.53
CA LEU A 904 42.21 -4.67 -31.69
C LEU A 904 41.77 -4.01 -30.37
N PRO A 905 42.59 -4.05 -29.31
CA PRO A 905 42.27 -3.47 -28.00
C PRO A 905 41.82 -2.00 -28.03
N ASP A 906 41.13 -1.57 -26.96
CA ASP A 906 40.39 -0.30 -26.91
C ASP A 906 39.34 -0.18 -28.03
N SER A 907 38.66 -1.29 -28.35
CA SER A 907 37.50 -1.31 -29.25
C SER A 907 37.79 -0.78 -30.67
N VAL A 908 39.03 -0.92 -31.16
CA VAL A 908 39.43 -0.45 -32.50
C VAL A 908 39.29 -1.59 -33.50
N ILE A 909 38.63 -1.35 -34.63
CA ILE A 909 38.45 -2.33 -35.71
C ILE A 909 39.01 -1.73 -36.98
N PHE A 910 39.78 -2.51 -37.73
CA PHE A 910 40.10 -2.21 -39.12
C PHE A 910 39.40 -3.23 -40.00
N ALA A 911 38.54 -2.76 -40.90
CA ALA A 911 37.81 -3.59 -41.85
C ALA A 911 38.26 -3.24 -43.27
N ASP A 912 38.73 -4.24 -44.02
CA ASP A 912 39.16 -4.03 -45.42
C ASP A 912 37.92 -3.87 -46.33
N GLN A 913 38.07 -3.07 -47.39
CA GLN A 913 37.07 -2.90 -48.45
C GLN A 913 37.15 -3.96 -49.56
N LYS A 914 38.13 -4.87 -49.47
CA LYS A 914 38.30 -6.06 -50.33
C LYS A 914 38.05 -7.38 -49.61
N ASP A 915 37.49 -7.33 -48.41
CA ASP A 915 36.95 -8.51 -47.76
C ASP A 915 35.91 -9.21 -48.67
N PRO A 916 35.99 -10.55 -48.85
CA PRO A 916 35.11 -11.27 -49.77
C PRO A 916 33.66 -11.41 -49.26
N ASP A 917 33.41 -11.23 -47.96
CA ASP A 917 32.11 -11.41 -47.34
C ASP A 917 31.33 -10.08 -47.14
N GLN A 918 30.16 -10.13 -46.49
CA GLN A 918 29.31 -8.93 -46.28
C GLN A 918 29.86 -8.02 -45.18
N VAL A 919 29.81 -6.69 -45.37
CA VAL A 919 30.45 -5.73 -44.44
C VAL A 919 29.91 -5.82 -43.01
N TYR A 920 28.59 -5.97 -42.85
CA TYR A 920 27.97 -6.10 -41.53
C TYR A 920 28.50 -7.33 -40.77
N TYR A 921 28.76 -8.41 -41.50
CA TYR A 921 29.28 -9.67 -40.97
C TYR A 921 30.72 -9.47 -40.50
N VAL A 922 31.57 -8.86 -41.32
CA VAL A 922 32.97 -8.55 -40.97
C VAL A 922 33.04 -7.66 -39.75
N VAL A 923 32.27 -6.56 -39.72
CA VAL A 923 32.26 -5.62 -38.59
C VAL A 923 31.76 -6.31 -37.31
N ALA A 924 30.70 -7.11 -37.39
CA ALA A 924 30.20 -7.87 -36.24
C ALA A 924 31.19 -8.94 -35.74
N HIS A 925 31.95 -9.59 -36.63
CA HIS A 925 33.03 -10.53 -36.33
C HIS A 925 34.18 -9.85 -35.57
N GLU A 926 34.68 -8.72 -36.07
CA GLU A 926 35.78 -7.98 -35.42
C GLU A 926 35.36 -7.30 -34.10
N MET A 927 34.08 -6.92 -33.98
CA MET A 927 33.47 -6.58 -32.69
C MET A 927 33.43 -7.81 -31.76
N GLY A 928 33.16 -9.00 -32.31
CA GLY A 928 33.14 -10.26 -31.57
C GLY A 928 34.51 -10.55 -30.95
N HIS A 929 35.59 -10.37 -31.71
CA HIS A 929 36.95 -10.46 -31.18
C HIS A 929 37.19 -9.53 -30.00
N ASN A 930 36.74 -8.28 -30.10
CA ASN A 930 36.80 -7.31 -29.01
C ASN A 930 36.06 -7.80 -27.74
N PHE A 931 35.02 -8.62 -27.88
CA PHE A 931 34.32 -9.28 -26.78
C PHE A 931 34.83 -10.70 -26.45
N TRP A 932 36.12 -10.99 -26.67
CA TRP A 932 36.76 -12.30 -26.44
C TRP A 932 36.16 -13.47 -27.23
N LEU A 933 35.36 -13.23 -28.28
CA LEU A 933 34.95 -14.30 -29.18
C LEU A 933 36.14 -14.66 -30.07
N LYS A 934 36.57 -15.93 -30.00
CA LYS A 934 37.67 -16.46 -30.79
C LYS A 934 37.15 -16.97 -32.14
N HIS A 935 38.04 -17.22 -33.10
CA HIS A 935 37.69 -17.86 -34.38
C HIS A 935 37.04 -19.26 -34.22
N TRP A 936 36.22 -19.64 -35.20
CA TRP A 936 35.67 -20.99 -35.38
C TRP A 936 36.19 -21.63 -36.69
N GLU A 937 35.34 -21.83 -37.71
CA GLU A 937 35.71 -22.58 -38.92
C GLU A 937 36.40 -21.74 -40.02
N HIS A 938 37.20 -22.44 -40.85
CA HIS A 938 37.85 -21.91 -42.07
C HIS A 938 38.86 -20.76 -41.88
N THR A 939 39.30 -20.50 -40.65
CA THR A 939 40.16 -19.38 -40.26
C THR A 939 41.67 -19.59 -40.50
N GLY A 940 42.04 -20.60 -41.29
CA GLY A 940 43.42 -20.90 -41.70
C GLY A 940 44.36 -21.46 -40.61
N LYS A 941 43.94 -21.47 -39.34
CA LYS A 941 44.67 -22.10 -38.22
C LYS A 941 43.95 -23.37 -37.79
N SER A 942 44.69 -24.47 -37.66
CA SER A 942 44.16 -25.80 -37.34
C SER A 942 43.89 -25.98 -35.84
N GLN A 943 42.94 -25.22 -35.29
CA GLN A 943 42.51 -25.36 -33.90
C GLN A 943 41.00 -25.55 -33.84
N VAL A 944 40.59 -26.76 -33.43
CA VAL A 944 39.25 -26.96 -32.85
C VAL A 944 39.25 -26.17 -31.55
N ASN A 945 38.36 -25.19 -31.48
CA ASN A 945 38.32 -24.22 -30.41
C ASN A 945 37.02 -24.42 -29.62
N ASN A 946 37.13 -24.79 -28.35
CA ASN A 946 35.99 -25.17 -27.51
C ASN A 946 35.14 -23.98 -27.02
N ASP A 947 35.42 -22.76 -27.48
CA ASP A 947 34.62 -21.54 -27.25
C ASP A 947 33.35 -21.46 -28.13
N HIS A 948 33.03 -22.49 -28.92
CA HIS A 948 31.90 -22.52 -29.87
C HIS A 948 31.06 -23.78 -29.74
N ASP A 949 29.75 -23.64 -30.01
CA ASP A 949 28.85 -24.78 -30.21
C ASP A 949 29.33 -25.60 -31.42
N GLN A 950 29.91 -26.76 -31.14
CA GLN A 950 30.60 -27.56 -32.15
C GLN A 950 29.68 -28.13 -33.24
N ALA A 951 28.36 -28.05 -33.04
CA ALA A 951 27.36 -28.47 -34.02
C ALA A 951 26.75 -27.32 -34.85
N ASP A 952 27.06 -26.05 -34.52
CA ASP A 952 26.57 -24.87 -35.27
C ASP A 952 27.64 -24.31 -36.23
N HIS A 953 27.64 -24.81 -37.46
CA HIS A 953 28.58 -24.43 -38.52
C HIS A 953 28.31 -23.03 -39.10
N ASN A 954 27.23 -22.34 -38.70
CA ASN A 954 26.90 -20.99 -39.18
C ASN A 954 27.35 -19.86 -38.23
N CYS A 955 28.13 -20.18 -37.19
CA CYS A 955 28.69 -19.17 -36.28
C CYS A 955 29.41 -18.05 -37.05
N ILE A 956 29.05 -16.79 -36.78
CA ILE A 956 29.63 -15.57 -37.36
C ILE A 956 31.15 -15.44 -37.15
N MET A 957 31.72 -16.20 -36.22
CA MET A 957 33.16 -16.27 -35.98
C MET A 957 33.91 -17.25 -36.92
N SER A 958 33.21 -17.84 -37.89
CA SER A 958 33.77 -18.57 -39.05
C SER A 958 33.88 -17.66 -40.28
N TYR A 959 34.65 -18.08 -41.31
CA TYR A 959 34.68 -17.42 -42.64
C TYR A 959 34.06 -18.30 -43.73
N SER A 960 33.39 -17.70 -44.72
CA SER A 960 32.82 -18.48 -45.82
C SER A 960 33.90 -19.14 -46.70
N SER A 961 33.68 -20.38 -47.13
CA SER A 961 34.69 -21.13 -47.88
C SER A 961 34.13 -21.87 -49.09
N GLY A 962 34.69 -21.59 -50.27
CA GLY A 962 34.31 -22.26 -51.52
C GLY A 962 34.60 -23.77 -51.52
N THR A 963 35.44 -24.26 -50.60
CA THR A 963 35.72 -25.69 -50.40
C THR A 963 34.98 -26.29 -49.20
N CYS A 964 34.04 -25.56 -48.58
CA CYS A 964 33.28 -26.10 -47.46
C CYS A 964 32.37 -27.27 -47.89
N ALA A 965 32.32 -28.31 -47.05
CA ALA A 965 31.40 -29.43 -47.20
C ALA A 965 29.93 -28.98 -47.04
N HIS A 966 29.69 -28.04 -46.12
CA HIS A 966 28.38 -27.46 -45.85
C HIS A 966 28.01 -26.44 -46.94
N ALA A 967 26.99 -26.75 -47.75
CA ALA A 967 26.61 -25.92 -48.89
C ALA A 967 26.08 -24.53 -48.48
N HIS A 968 25.56 -24.39 -47.26
CA HIS A 968 25.15 -23.11 -46.68
C HIS A 968 26.35 -22.25 -46.26
N HIS A 969 27.52 -22.82 -45.98
CA HIS A 969 28.70 -22.07 -45.50
C HIS A 969 29.64 -21.65 -46.67
N ARG A 970 29.08 -21.52 -47.88
CA ARG A 970 29.82 -21.13 -49.08
C ARG A 970 29.61 -19.65 -49.40
N PRO A 971 30.57 -18.98 -50.09
CA PRO A 971 30.43 -17.59 -50.48
C PRO A 971 29.11 -17.35 -51.24
N GLY A 972 28.32 -16.38 -50.78
CA GLY A 972 27.03 -16.02 -51.36
C GLY A 972 25.81 -16.84 -50.88
N THR A 973 26.00 -17.93 -50.13
CA THR A 973 24.91 -18.68 -49.45
C THR A 973 24.99 -18.61 -47.92
N TYR A 974 26.08 -18.05 -47.38
CA TYR A 974 26.36 -17.96 -45.95
C TYR A 974 25.43 -16.99 -45.19
N THR A 975 24.89 -17.48 -44.08
CA THR A 975 23.91 -16.80 -43.21
C THR A 975 24.43 -16.70 -41.77
N PRO A 976 25.48 -15.89 -41.55
CA PRO A 976 26.23 -15.83 -40.29
C PRO A 976 25.43 -15.24 -39.14
N HIS A 977 25.57 -15.85 -37.96
CA HIS A 977 24.98 -15.39 -36.71
C HIS A 977 25.77 -15.90 -35.49
N PHE A 978 25.62 -15.33 -34.29
CA PHE A 978 26.29 -15.87 -33.10
C PHE A 978 25.74 -17.23 -32.72
N CYS A 979 26.60 -18.25 -32.62
CA CYS A 979 26.21 -19.55 -32.08
C CYS A 979 25.83 -19.45 -30.59
N GLY A 980 25.20 -20.49 -30.05
CA GLY A 980 24.71 -20.49 -28.66
C GLY A 980 25.78 -20.15 -27.60
N GLN A 981 26.98 -20.73 -27.71
CA GLN A 981 28.08 -20.45 -26.76
C GLN A 981 28.64 -19.02 -26.89
N CYS A 982 28.76 -18.48 -28.12
CA CYS A 982 29.08 -17.06 -28.33
C CYS A 982 28.03 -16.15 -27.70
N ASN A 983 26.75 -16.49 -27.83
CA ASN A 983 25.63 -15.76 -27.26
C ASN A 983 25.73 -15.72 -25.72
N LEU A 984 26.02 -16.85 -25.06
CA LEU A 984 26.29 -16.90 -23.60
C LEU A 984 27.53 -16.09 -23.19
N LYS A 985 28.64 -16.18 -23.94
CA LYS A 985 29.88 -15.43 -23.64
C LYS A 985 29.66 -13.91 -23.73
N LEU A 986 28.90 -13.45 -24.72
CA LEU A 986 28.48 -12.04 -24.87
C LEU A 986 27.64 -11.57 -23.67
N ARG A 987 26.67 -12.39 -23.22
CA ARG A 987 25.85 -12.12 -22.03
C ARG A 987 26.67 -12.00 -20.74
N GLY A 988 27.79 -12.74 -20.67
CA GLY A 988 28.71 -12.75 -19.52
C GLY A 988 28.69 -14.03 -18.69
N TRP A 989 28.18 -15.13 -19.24
CA TRP A 989 28.37 -16.45 -18.64
C TRP A 989 29.86 -16.84 -18.67
N ASP A 990 30.30 -17.60 -17.66
CA ASP A 990 31.54 -18.35 -17.76
C ASP A 990 31.32 -19.62 -18.60
N ILE A 991 31.77 -19.57 -19.85
CA ILE A 991 31.62 -20.67 -20.82
C ILE A 991 32.77 -21.68 -20.79
N ASP A 992 33.82 -21.43 -19.99
CA ASP A 992 34.98 -22.32 -19.88
C ASP A 992 34.75 -23.43 -18.83
N GLU A 993 33.65 -23.33 -18.06
CA GLU A 993 33.25 -24.31 -17.05
C GLU A 993 32.75 -25.63 -17.64
N ALA A 994 33.25 -26.74 -17.12
CA ALA A 994 33.10 -28.07 -17.74
C ALA A 994 31.65 -28.63 -17.76
N ALA A 995 30.73 -28.01 -17.03
CA ALA A 995 29.31 -28.35 -17.03
C ALA A 995 28.48 -27.59 -18.08
N VAL A 996 29.05 -26.57 -18.74
CA VAL A 996 28.44 -25.90 -19.89
C VAL A 996 28.46 -26.86 -21.10
N PRO A 997 27.37 -27.00 -21.87
CA PRO A 997 27.34 -27.90 -23.03
C PRO A 997 28.46 -27.61 -24.04
N ALA A 998 29.25 -28.63 -24.39
CA ALA A 998 30.25 -28.52 -25.46
C ALA A 998 29.60 -28.32 -26.85
N ASP A 999 28.37 -28.79 -27.02
CA ASP A 999 27.58 -28.60 -28.23
C ASP A 999 26.06 -28.62 -27.94
N SER A 1000 25.29 -28.31 -28.96
CA SER A 1000 23.83 -28.40 -28.99
C SER A 1000 23.30 -29.79 -29.32
N SER A 1001 24.11 -30.87 -29.35
CA SER A 1001 23.62 -32.23 -29.68
C SER A 1001 22.58 -32.76 -28.70
#